data_AF-A0A158P9A2-F1
#
_entry.id   AF-A0A158P9A2-F1
#
_cell.length_a   1.000
_cell.length_b   1.000
_cell.length_c   1.000
_cell.angle_alpha   90.00
_cell.angle_beta   90.00
_cell.angle_gamma   90.00
#
_symmetry.space_group_name_H-M   'P 1'
#
loop_
_entity.id
_entity.type
_entity.pdbx_description
1 polymer ?
#
loop_
_entity_poly.entity_id
_entity_poly.type
_entity_poly.pdbx_seq_one_letter_code
_entity_poly.pdbx_strand_id
1 'polypeptide(L)'
;MGKTRASMSSSSGVKKESIKDFNSALPANFQERLIRGALQANGGTLPCFKCNKSFTTTFSLIAHIRRCRKPIAVGVNLPNFSLAKTLKTPRSTSLAKKHLNACSPISSFEELKNCPTFTDYKKAIAHLDSCIRPMYFAYLEGRADEFRLLDKKTKARYVREGMATNLQLPCLECGRSFTHQYGLIYHIERCNVDDELAKDFSAEEALHAILGPYRSISSPKRRRTFGGCKVSVSAGVIPENSTRASITGDGKLRFKFRKADIKDGFDGLAGYPRYLGQVRKSLEQWKNEVSELSYCSRLLEIQPSVWSSYSDSSVLPFTLKESVGFRIFESKKQDNEKSVPTSCRRLQALNTVELENGDEYVTIAYCGGPINAIRVAPNSMSSDEEVVAVVTYTSKLRMWFILKSNYGLIFDVQWLDRPRSSSEKSLIGFIALSTAQGVILIYRLDTTSVPSPSLHSQNFPIVEPNPAIILEQEKFFDKPSDANSYSFPPPIHTMAWSARANAQHIVGVNAAGAAVIWDLQRSSDAPHVLLDPAWSSPATSAAFINTFEGNGRLFLKVYIALSFRERMVRVYNIRTYECSLEENTVRTAGHINFFLSQCLIFLILSTSLLKMKLVSFVLFYLRSRVSSQPRLLPGFFAFQAEYFSSGTVPSNGVCFICTEAKSDGYFVLPLANKHELMTWDVTTSPTNAVVASCGVDGRLLLSANGRLATFGSSMDFAFSVLKSALAITRRRISDPESQRLGNLKNNSEAAEGKEPHPQACPSYTTHEDTLQHLWLDISLKPETQTRRTRLDYSALDLRVESLNCVATNNLLRSFVFTGGQAGLMFIRPCVVDDSQTAVGFEELFTAKPEPL
;
A
#
# COMPACT_ATOMS: atom_id res chain seq x y z
N MET A 1 -66.45 1.53 -0.84
CA MET A 1 -66.64 0.20 -1.50
C MET A 1 -65.24 -0.40 -1.69
N GLY A 2 -64.86 -1.61 -1.29
CA GLY A 2 -65.55 -2.72 -0.65
C GLY A 2 -64.56 -3.50 0.25
N LYS A 3 -65.13 -4.22 1.23
CA LYS A 3 -64.43 -5.01 2.24
C LYS A 3 -63.95 -6.36 1.66
N THR A 4 -62.84 -6.88 2.15
CA THR A 4 -62.70 -8.33 2.34
C THR A 4 -61.92 -8.60 3.62
N ARG A 5 -62.59 -9.28 4.54
CA ARG A 5 -62.16 -9.70 5.87
C ARG A 5 -61.87 -11.19 5.75
N ALA A 6 -60.71 -11.66 6.16
CA ALA A 6 -60.47 -13.07 6.41
C ALA A 6 -59.99 -13.24 7.85
N SER A 7 -60.86 -13.80 8.67
CA SER A 7 -60.58 -14.33 10.00
C SER A 7 -59.92 -15.70 9.87
N MET A 8 -58.85 -15.96 10.61
CA MET A 8 -58.48 -17.32 10.99
C MET A 8 -58.23 -17.40 12.49
N SER A 9 -58.80 -18.48 13.01
CA SER A 9 -59.02 -18.89 14.39
C SER A 9 -57.77 -19.29 15.14
N SER A 10 -57.83 -19.06 16.45
CA SER A 10 -56.98 -19.65 17.48
C SER A 10 -57.09 -21.17 17.51
N SER A 11 -55.97 -21.88 17.40
CA SER A 11 -55.83 -23.24 17.93
C SER A 11 -54.45 -23.45 18.54
N SER A 12 -54.49 -24.04 19.72
CA SER A 12 -53.43 -24.37 20.65
C SER A 12 -52.55 -25.53 20.17
N GLY A 13 -51.23 -25.38 20.31
CA GLY A 13 -50.29 -26.51 20.20
C GLY A 13 -48.89 -26.10 19.73
N VAL A 14 -48.10 -25.45 20.59
CA VAL A 14 -46.68 -25.15 20.28
C VAL A 14 -45.87 -26.44 20.42
N LYS A 15 -45.62 -27.12 19.30
CA LYS A 15 -44.67 -28.24 19.19
C LYS A 15 -43.22 -27.75 19.33
N LYS A 16 -42.34 -28.64 19.80
CA LYS A 16 -40.90 -28.46 20.10
C LYS A 16 -39.99 -28.06 18.90
N GLU A 17 -40.52 -27.54 17.79
CA GLU A 17 -39.80 -27.44 16.50
C GLU A 17 -39.19 -26.06 16.16
N SER A 18 -39.42 -25.00 16.95
CA SER A 18 -39.13 -23.62 16.53
C SER A 18 -37.66 -23.25 16.26
N ILE A 19 -36.68 -23.99 16.82
CA ILE A 19 -35.26 -23.63 16.66
C ILE A 19 -34.60 -24.26 15.44
N LYS A 20 -35.09 -25.41 14.99
CA LYS A 20 -34.68 -25.97 13.69
C LYS A 20 -35.27 -25.11 12.58
N ASP A 21 -36.49 -24.61 12.76
CA ASP A 21 -37.14 -23.68 11.81
C ASP A 21 -36.42 -22.34 11.76
N PHE A 22 -36.04 -21.73 12.88
CA PHE A 22 -35.25 -20.48 12.85
C PHE A 22 -33.88 -20.66 12.18
N ASN A 23 -33.20 -21.79 12.43
CA ASN A 23 -31.89 -22.06 11.85
C ASN A 23 -31.94 -22.49 10.37
N SER A 24 -33.06 -23.04 9.90
CA SER A 24 -33.25 -23.48 8.51
C SER A 24 -33.95 -22.42 7.64
N ALA A 25 -34.78 -21.55 8.22
CA ALA A 25 -35.56 -20.56 7.48
C ALA A 25 -34.74 -19.34 7.02
N LEU A 26 -33.58 -19.06 7.63
CA LEU A 26 -32.80 -17.86 7.32
C LEU A 26 -31.29 -18.16 7.22
N PRO A 27 -30.60 -17.69 6.15
CA PRO A 27 -29.15 -17.72 6.07
C PRO A 27 -28.48 -17.02 7.27
N ALA A 28 -27.31 -17.51 7.71
CA ALA A 28 -26.61 -16.99 8.89
C ALA A 28 -26.40 -15.46 8.87
N ASN A 29 -26.12 -14.91 7.68
CA ASN A 29 -25.92 -13.49 7.42
C ASN A 29 -27.19 -12.66 7.74
N PHE A 30 -28.36 -13.27 7.52
CA PHE A 30 -29.67 -12.66 7.73
C PHE A 30 -30.08 -12.72 9.20
N GLN A 31 -29.79 -13.83 9.88
CA GLN A 31 -29.95 -13.95 11.33
C GLN A 31 -29.12 -12.90 12.07
N GLU A 32 -27.87 -12.69 11.65
CA GLU A 32 -27.01 -11.66 12.25
C GLU A 32 -27.58 -10.25 12.04
N ARG A 33 -28.08 -9.93 10.84
CA ARG A 33 -28.71 -8.63 10.56
C ARG A 33 -29.99 -8.41 11.37
N LEU A 34 -30.84 -9.44 11.49
CA LEU A 34 -32.08 -9.38 12.26
C LEU A 34 -31.79 -9.15 13.76
N ILE A 35 -30.86 -9.94 14.32
CA ILE A 35 -30.47 -9.82 15.74
C ILE A 35 -29.77 -8.49 16.00
N ARG A 36 -28.96 -7.98 15.05
CA ARG A 36 -28.35 -6.65 15.15
C ARG A 36 -29.41 -5.53 15.15
N GLY A 37 -30.42 -5.62 14.29
CA GLY A 37 -31.54 -4.68 14.29
C GLY A 37 -32.34 -4.70 15.59
N ALA A 38 -32.63 -5.90 16.12
CA ALA A 38 -33.33 -6.06 17.39
C ALA A 38 -32.49 -5.60 18.60
N LEU A 39 -31.16 -5.73 18.55
CA LEU A 39 -30.23 -5.18 19.56
C LEU A 39 -30.27 -3.65 19.56
N GLN A 40 -30.26 -3.02 18.38
CA GLN A 40 -30.36 -1.56 18.28
C GLN A 40 -31.71 -1.06 18.78
N ALA A 41 -32.80 -1.76 18.47
CA ALA A 41 -34.13 -1.42 18.93
C ALA A 41 -34.30 -1.56 20.47
N ASN A 42 -33.58 -2.49 21.10
CA ASN A 42 -33.62 -2.73 22.55
C ASN A 42 -32.45 -2.07 23.31
N GLY A 43 -32.00 -0.90 22.87
CA GLY A 43 -31.00 -0.11 23.60
C GLY A 43 -29.63 -0.79 23.74
N GLY A 44 -29.27 -1.68 22.81
CA GLY A 44 -27.99 -2.37 22.79
C GLY A 44 -27.93 -3.66 23.61
N THR A 45 -29.06 -4.17 24.12
CA THR A 45 -29.10 -5.47 24.81
C THR A 45 -30.26 -6.35 24.32
N LEU A 46 -30.04 -7.66 24.23
CA LEU A 46 -31.09 -8.65 23.98
C LEU A 46 -30.95 -9.85 24.92
N PRO A 47 -32.03 -10.29 25.57
CA PRO A 47 -32.02 -11.52 26.36
C PRO A 47 -32.08 -12.76 25.46
N CYS A 48 -31.38 -13.82 25.85
CA CYS A 48 -31.58 -15.14 25.27
C CYS A 48 -32.95 -15.67 25.68
N PHE A 49 -33.83 -15.94 24.71
CA PHE A 49 -35.19 -16.46 24.95
C PHE A 49 -35.27 -17.81 25.70
N LYS A 50 -34.16 -18.54 25.84
CA LYS A 50 -34.10 -19.80 26.61
C LYS A 50 -33.76 -19.58 28.09
N CYS A 51 -32.92 -18.59 28.41
CA CYS A 51 -32.37 -18.45 29.77
C CYS A 51 -32.44 -17.04 30.34
N ASN A 52 -32.98 -16.09 29.58
CA ASN A 52 -33.07 -14.65 29.86
C ASN A 52 -31.73 -13.96 30.17
N LYS A 53 -30.59 -14.59 29.89
CA LYS A 53 -29.29 -13.93 30.00
C LYS A 53 -29.18 -12.86 28.91
N SER A 54 -28.90 -11.61 29.29
CA SER A 54 -28.74 -10.49 28.37
C SER A 54 -27.37 -10.47 27.72
N PHE A 55 -27.35 -10.15 26.44
CA PHE A 55 -26.14 -10.04 25.63
C PHE A 55 -26.11 -8.67 24.93
N THR A 56 -24.95 -8.04 24.92
CA THR A 56 -24.72 -6.72 24.30
C THR A 56 -24.18 -6.82 22.88
N THR A 57 -23.83 -8.03 22.41
CA THR A 57 -23.28 -8.23 21.07
C THR A 57 -24.01 -9.35 20.34
N THR A 58 -24.23 -9.15 19.04
CA THR A 58 -24.91 -10.12 18.18
C THR A 58 -24.21 -11.49 18.20
N PHE A 59 -22.88 -11.49 18.17
CA PHE A 59 -22.08 -12.72 18.17
C PHE A 59 -22.22 -13.52 19.48
N SER A 60 -22.16 -12.85 20.64
CA SER A 60 -22.28 -13.54 21.93
C SER A 60 -23.66 -14.14 22.14
N LEU A 61 -24.71 -13.44 21.70
CA LEU A 61 -26.08 -13.94 21.74
C LEU A 61 -26.27 -15.17 20.84
N ILE A 62 -25.78 -15.14 19.60
CA ILE A 62 -25.89 -16.27 18.66
C ILE A 62 -25.09 -17.48 19.17
N ALA A 63 -23.85 -17.27 19.60
CA ALA A 63 -23.01 -18.33 20.17
C ALA A 63 -23.66 -18.95 21.41
N HIS A 64 -24.28 -18.12 22.25
CA HIS A 64 -25.00 -18.59 23.41
C HIS A 64 -26.28 -19.35 23.04
N ILE A 65 -27.13 -18.85 22.14
CA ILE A 65 -28.38 -19.53 21.72
C ILE A 65 -28.08 -20.94 21.19
N ARG A 66 -26.98 -21.10 20.44
CA ARG A 66 -26.51 -22.39 19.92
C ARG A 66 -26.05 -23.36 21.02
N ARG A 67 -25.48 -22.85 22.12
CA ARG A 67 -24.98 -23.67 23.24
C ARG A 67 -25.97 -23.79 24.42
N CYS A 68 -27.01 -22.97 24.45
CA CYS A 68 -27.92 -22.88 25.58
C CYS A 68 -28.85 -24.11 25.62
N ARG A 69 -28.65 -24.94 26.65
CA ARG A 69 -29.39 -26.17 26.92
C ARG A 69 -30.61 -25.98 27.84
N LYS A 70 -30.89 -24.75 28.31
CA LYS A 70 -32.06 -24.51 29.16
C LYS A 70 -33.35 -24.72 28.34
N PRO A 71 -34.36 -25.41 28.89
CA PRO A 71 -35.66 -25.55 28.24
C PRO A 71 -36.30 -24.17 28.09
N ILE A 72 -37.05 -23.96 26.99
CA ILE A 72 -37.82 -22.74 26.80
C ILE A 72 -38.81 -22.64 27.97
N ALA A 73 -38.73 -21.57 28.75
CA ALA A 73 -39.67 -21.32 29.83
C ALA A 73 -41.06 -21.07 29.23
N VAL A 74 -41.90 -22.11 29.22
CA VAL A 74 -43.31 -21.99 28.86
C VAL A 74 -44.00 -21.23 30.00
N GLY A 75 -44.36 -19.97 29.77
CA GLY A 75 -45.11 -19.16 30.75
C GLY A 75 -44.60 -17.75 31.02
N VAL A 76 -43.81 -17.13 30.13
CA VAL A 76 -43.48 -15.70 30.29
C VAL A 76 -44.52 -14.87 29.54
N ASN A 77 -45.47 -14.30 30.28
CA ASN A 77 -46.29 -13.20 29.80
C ASN A 77 -45.37 -12.03 29.41
N LEU A 78 -45.42 -11.60 28.16
CA LEU A 78 -44.74 -10.40 27.68
C LEU A 78 -45.25 -9.19 28.52
N PRO A 79 -44.37 -8.39 29.14
CA PRO A 79 -44.81 -7.24 29.89
C PRO A 79 -45.34 -6.15 28.95
N ASN A 80 -46.56 -5.68 29.24
CA ASN A 80 -47.10 -4.46 28.68
C ASN A 80 -46.19 -3.27 29.03
N PHE A 81 -45.85 -2.45 28.04
CA PHE A 81 -45.08 -1.24 28.21
C PHE A 81 -45.91 -0.17 28.95
N SER A 82 -45.48 0.21 30.15
CA SER A 82 -45.88 1.47 30.78
C SER A 82 -44.68 2.17 31.44
N LEU A 83 -44.59 3.49 31.24
CA LEU A 83 -43.66 4.39 31.90
C LEU A 83 -44.09 4.62 33.36
N ALA A 84 -43.21 4.37 34.33
CA ALA A 84 -42.84 5.27 35.44
C ALA A 84 -42.07 4.55 36.57
N LYS A 85 -41.28 5.37 37.29
CA LYS A 85 -40.32 5.07 38.37
C LYS A 85 -40.90 4.26 39.54
N THR A 86 -40.08 3.37 40.13
CA THR A 86 -39.62 3.46 41.54
C THR A 86 -38.61 2.35 41.89
N LEU A 87 -37.63 2.71 42.71
CA LEU A 87 -36.58 1.88 43.30
C LEU A 87 -37.13 0.74 44.17
N LYS A 88 -36.55 -0.46 44.05
CA LYS A 88 -36.24 -1.36 45.20
C LYS A 88 -35.01 -2.24 44.91
N THR A 89 -34.02 -2.16 45.79
CA THR A 89 -32.91 -3.12 45.96
C THR A 89 -33.40 -4.46 46.51
N PRO A 90 -32.75 -5.59 46.18
CA PRO A 90 -32.32 -6.49 47.27
C PRO A 90 -30.95 -7.17 47.08
N ARG A 91 -30.18 -7.09 48.18
CA ARG A 91 -29.31 -8.09 48.83
C ARG A 91 -28.42 -9.00 47.98
N SER A 92 -27.12 -8.76 48.15
CA SER A 92 -26.00 -9.64 47.85
C SER A 92 -26.03 -10.92 48.69
N THR A 93 -25.69 -12.05 48.05
CA THR A 93 -25.12 -13.22 48.73
C THR A 93 -23.63 -13.31 48.41
N SER A 94 -22.85 -13.36 49.48
CA SER A 94 -21.39 -13.43 49.51
C SER A 94 -20.90 -14.85 49.18
N LEU A 95 -19.85 -14.94 48.36
CA LEU A 95 -18.98 -16.11 48.30
C LEU A 95 -17.52 -15.63 48.34
N ALA A 96 -16.82 -16.14 49.35
CA ALA A 96 -15.52 -15.68 49.83
C ALA A 96 -14.39 -15.86 48.80
N LYS A 97 -13.57 -14.81 48.64
CA LYS A 97 -12.26 -14.87 47.98
C LYS A 97 -11.17 -15.08 49.04
N LYS A 98 -10.32 -16.08 48.78
CA LYS A 98 -9.05 -16.29 49.49
C LYS A 98 -8.16 -15.04 49.33
N HIS A 99 -7.65 -14.56 50.46
CA HIS A 99 -6.66 -13.49 50.56
C HIS A 99 -5.34 -13.89 49.88
N LEU A 100 -4.93 -13.11 48.89
CA LEU A 100 -3.53 -12.92 48.52
C LEU A 100 -3.27 -11.41 48.63
N ASN A 101 -2.21 -11.07 49.34
CA ASN A 101 -1.84 -9.74 49.82
C ASN A 101 -2.09 -8.62 48.80
N ALA A 102 -3.00 -7.72 49.13
CA ALA A 102 -3.30 -6.52 48.34
C ALA A 102 -2.24 -5.46 48.61
N CYS A 103 -1.54 -5.03 47.56
CA CYS A 103 -0.80 -3.78 47.56
C CYS A 103 -1.80 -2.63 47.31
N SER A 104 -1.63 -1.51 48.00
CA SER A 104 -2.43 -0.29 47.79
C SER A 104 -2.29 0.17 46.33
N PRO A 105 -3.37 0.52 45.61
CA PRO A 105 -3.27 0.97 44.23
C PRO A 105 -2.53 2.31 44.15
N ILE A 106 -1.58 2.40 43.22
CA ILE A 106 -0.65 3.52 43.08
C ILE A 106 -1.25 4.58 42.15
N SER A 107 -1.16 5.85 42.54
CA SER A 107 -1.75 7.00 41.84
C SER A 107 -0.72 7.94 41.19
N SER A 108 0.57 7.80 41.53
CA SER A 108 1.65 8.66 41.04
C SER A 108 2.94 7.87 40.70
N PHE A 109 3.84 8.48 39.92
CA PHE A 109 5.11 7.83 39.52
C PHE A 109 6.13 7.72 40.68
N GLU A 110 5.95 8.48 41.76
CA GLU A 110 6.82 8.47 42.93
C GLU A 110 6.54 7.29 43.87
N GLU A 111 5.29 6.82 43.88
CA GLU A 111 4.83 5.64 44.64
C GLU A 111 5.29 4.30 44.04
N LEU A 112 5.75 4.28 42.78
CA LEU A 112 6.33 3.11 42.10
C LEU A 112 7.65 2.63 42.74
N LYS A 113 8.31 3.47 43.55
CA LYS A 113 9.52 3.09 44.30
C LYS A 113 9.24 2.03 45.38
N ASN A 114 7.98 1.84 45.77
CA ASN A 114 7.57 0.86 46.79
C ASN A 114 7.14 -0.49 46.18
N CYS A 115 7.21 -0.66 44.86
CA CYS A 115 6.93 -1.94 44.21
C CYS A 115 8.07 -2.96 44.43
N PRO A 116 7.75 -4.27 44.53
CA PRO A 116 8.79 -5.30 44.62
C PRO A 116 9.68 -5.32 43.37
N THR A 117 10.96 -5.64 43.52
CA THR A 117 11.85 -5.93 42.38
C THR A 117 11.54 -7.32 41.81
N PHE A 118 11.24 -7.38 40.51
CA PHE A 118 10.92 -8.63 39.82
C PHE A 118 12.10 -9.10 38.96
N THR A 119 12.45 -10.39 39.07
CA THR A 119 13.48 -11.03 38.23
C THR A 119 12.91 -11.61 36.92
N ASP A 120 11.58 -11.66 36.78
CA ASP A 120 10.87 -12.16 35.61
C ASP A 120 9.95 -11.06 35.04
N TYR A 121 10.18 -10.69 33.78
CA TYR A 121 9.44 -9.62 33.11
C TYR A 121 7.93 -9.92 33.01
N LYS A 122 7.51 -11.20 32.94
CA LYS A 122 6.08 -11.55 32.89
C LYS A 122 5.38 -11.26 34.22
N LYS A 123 6.07 -11.51 35.34
CA LYS A 123 5.57 -11.17 36.67
C LYS A 123 5.56 -9.67 36.90
N ALA A 124 6.55 -8.96 36.37
CA ALA A 124 6.59 -7.49 36.39
C ALA A 124 5.42 -6.87 35.63
N ILE A 125 5.13 -7.35 34.40
CA ILE A 125 4.00 -6.87 33.59
C ILE A 125 2.67 -7.18 34.28
N ALA A 126 2.48 -8.42 34.77
CA ALA A 126 1.24 -8.78 35.48
C ALA A 126 1.04 -7.95 36.76
N HIS A 127 2.12 -7.59 37.46
CA HIS A 127 2.06 -6.69 38.60
C HIS A 127 1.71 -5.26 38.17
N LEU A 128 2.35 -4.72 37.14
CA LEU A 128 2.08 -3.37 36.62
C LEU A 128 0.62 -3.23 36.14
N ASP A 129 0.10 -4.22 35.42
CA ASP A 129 -1.30 -4.27 34.98
C ASP A 129 -2.28 -4.30 36.17
N SER A 130 -1.85 -4.81 37.32
CA SER A 130 -2.65 -4.84 38.56
C SER A 130 -2.46 -3.60 39.45
N CYS A 131 -1.31 -2.93 39.35
CA CYS A 131 -0.92 -1.81 40.22
C CYS A 131 -1.27 -0.44 39.63
N ILE A 132 -1.30 -0.29 38.31
CA ILE A 132 -1.59 0.98 37.64
C ILE A 132 -3.10 1.15 37.48
N ARG A 133 -3.67 2.18 38.12
CA ARG A 133 -5.07 2.56 37.91
C ARG A 133 -5.26 3.25 36.55
N PRO A 134 -6.40 3.06 35.87
CA PRO A 134 -6.73 3.86 34.68
C PRO A 134 -6.65 5.36 34.98
N MET A 135 -6.11 6.13 34.03
CA MET A 135 -5.84 7.56 34.19
C MET A 135 -7.08 8.40 34.56
N TYR A 136 -8.28 7.94 34.24
CA TYR A 136 -9.53 8.59 34.68
C TYR A 136 -9.60 8.77 36.20
N PHE A 137 -9.11 7.78 36.98
CA PHE A 137 -9.17 7.83 38.43
C PHE A 137 -8.20 8.85 39.04
N ALA A 138 -7.20 9.32 38.29
CA ALA A 138 -6.27 10.37 38.74
C ALA A 138 -6.92 11.77 38.79
N TYR A 139 -8.12 11.91 38.23
CA TYR A 139 -8.92 13.14 38.25
C TYR A 139 -10.08 13.09 39.25
N LEU A 140 -10.18 12.02 40.04
CA LEU A 140 -11.07 12.02 41.20
C LEU A 140 -10.58 13.03 42.25
N GLU A 141 -11.47 13.45 43.16
CA GLU A 141 -11.20 14.47 44.18
C GLU A 141 -11.24 15.92 43.66
N GLY A 142 -12.20 16.23 42.78
CA GLY A 142 -12.52 17.63 42.42
C GLY A 142 -11.62 18.24 41.34
N ARG A 143 -10.93 17.42 40.54
CA ARG A 143 -10.08 17.87 39.42
C ARG A 143 -10.79 17.82 38.07
N ALA A 144 -12.10 18.04 38.03
CA ALA A 144 -12.82 17.93 36.75
C ALA A 144 -12.48 19.08 35.79
N ASP A 145 -12.08 20.24 36.29
CA ASP A 145 -11.61 21.36 35.46
C ASP A 145 -10.38 20.98 34.62
N GLU A 146 -9.41 20.29 35.23
CA GLU A 146 -8.26 19.79 34.50
C GLU A 146 -8.66 18.74 33.46
N PHE A 147 -9.61 17.86 33.80
CA PHE A 147 -10.15 16.90 32.86
C PHE A 147 -10.89 17.58 31.70
N ARG A 148 -11.55 18.73 31.93
CA ARG A 148 -12.23 19.55 30.90
C ARG A 148 -11.25 20.19 29.92
N LEU A 149 -10.02 20.48 30.34
CA LEU A 149 -8.98 21.06 29.46
C LEU A 149 -8.40 20.06 28.46
N LEU A 150 -8.59 18.74 28.68
CA LEU A 150 -8.11 17.71 27.76
C LEU A 150 -8.83 17.74 26.40
N ASP A 151 -8.13 17.36 25.34
CA ASP A 151 -8.73 17.19 24.02
C ASP A 151 -9.76 16.04 24.01
N LYS A 152 -10.72 16.12 23.10
CA LYS A 152 -11.84 15.18 23.00
C LYS A 152 -11.40 13.71 22.84
N LYS A 153 -10.26 13.46 22.18
CA LYS A 153 -9.74 12.11 21.94
C LYS A 153 -9.13 11.54 23.22
N THR A 154 -8.41 12.36 23.98
CA THR A 154 -7.82 11.96 25.27
C THR A 154 -8.87 11.73 26.35
N LYS A 155 -9.88 12.61 26.50
CA LYS A 155 -11.03 12.39 27.38
C LYS A 155 -11.72 11.06 27.09
N ALA A 156 -11.95 10.79 25.80
CA ALA A 156 -12.59 9.57 25.35
C ALA A 156 -11.75 8.31 25.60
N ARG A 157 -10.42 8.41 25.58
CA ARG A 157 -9.52 7.30 25.91
C ARG A 157 -9.60 6.97 27.41
N TYR A 158 -9.40 7.97 28.28
CA TYR A 158 -9.36 7.76 29.73
C TYR A 158 -10.69 7.22 30.28
N VAL A 159 -11.82 7.76 29.84
CA VAL A 159 -13.14 7.25 30.23
C VAL A 159 -13.34 5.80 29.78
N ARG A 160 -12.86 5.45 28.58
CA ARG A 160 -13.00 4.07 28.05
C ARG A 160 -12.17 3.07 28.84
N GLU A 161 -10.92 3.43 29.17
CA GLU A 161 -10.02 2.60 29.99
C GLU A 161 -10.57 2.43 31.42
N GLY A 162 -11.08 3.51 32.00
CA GLY A 162 -11.77 3.47 33.29
C GLY A 162 -13.01 2.57 33.25
N MET A 163 -13.85 2.68 32.20
CA MET A 163 -15.06 1.87 32.06
C MET A 163 -14.80 0.39 31.77
N ALA A 164 -13.67 0.08 31.12
CA ALA A 164 -13.24 -1.30 30.89
C ALA A 164 -12.83 -1.99 32.21
N THR A 165 -12.31 -1.21 33.16
CA THR A 165 -11.90 -1.69 34.49
C THR A 165 -13.10 -1.71 35.45
N ASN A 166 -13.94 -0.68 35.39
CA ASN A 166 -15.13 -0.53 36.22
C ASN A 166 -16.35 -0.33 35.32
N LEU A 167 -17.32 -1.24 35.35
CA LEU A 167 -18.55 -1.20 34.52
C LEU A 167 -19.38 0.10 34.66
N GLN A 168 -19.09 0.91 35.69
CA GLN A 168 -19.62 2.24 35.90
C GLN A 168 -18.52 3.16 36.43
N LEU A 169 -18.52 4.42 36.00
CA LEU A 169 -17.61 5.45 36.50
C LEU A 169 -18.41 6.61 37.11
N PRO A 170 -17.97 7.17 38.25
CA PRO A 170 -18.59 8.36 38.82
C PRO A 170 -18.16 9.62 38.06
N CYS A 171 -19.06 10.61 37.97
CA CYS A 171 -18.71 11.97 37.58
C CYS A 171 -17.66 12.53 38.54
N LEU A 172 -16.65 13.18 37.98
CA LEU A 172 -15.53 13.75 38.75
C LEU A 172 -15.96 14.89 39.70
N GLU A 173 -17.13 15.50 39.44
CA GLU A 173 -17.72 16.58 40.25
C GLU A 173 -18.81 16.06 41.20
N CYS A 174 -19.98 15.65 40.67
CA CYS A 174 -21.14 15.33 41.51
C CYS A 174 -21.18 13.86 41.99
N GLY A 175 -20.18 13.05 41.64
CA GLY A 175 -20.11 11.63 42.02
C GLY A 175 -21.18 10.72 41.37
N ARG A 176 -22.10 11.24 40.54
CA ARG A 176 -23.13 10.42 39.88
C ARG A 176 -22.50 9.36 38.98
N SER A 177 -22.92 8.10 39.10
CA SER A 177 -22.40 6.99 38.30
C SER A 177 -23.01 6.93 36.91
N PHE A 178 -22.16 6.69 35.90
CA PHE A 178 -22.55 6.51 34.52
C PHE A 178 -22.03 5.19 33.96
N THR A 179 -22.86 4.52 33.18
CA THR A 179 -22.54 3.25 32.50
C THR A 179 -22.18 3.42 31.02
N HIS A 180 -22.27 4.66 30.51
CA HIS A 180 -22.04 4.96 29.10
C HIS A 180 -21.08 6.14 28.92
N GLN A 181 -20.04 5.91 28.12
CA GLN A 181 -18.94 6.86 27.89
C GLN A 181 -19.41 8.25 27.49
N TYR A 182 -20.31 8.33 26.50
CA TYR A 182 -20.78 9.63 25.99
C TYR A 182 -21.61 10.40 27.02
N GLY A 183 -22.40 9.69 27.83
CA GLY A 183 -23.22 10.31 28.87
C GLY A 183 -22.38 10.90 29.99
N LEU A 184 -21.30 10.20 30.38
CA LEU A 184 -20.37 10.68 31.40
C LEU A 184 -19.61 11.94 30.95
N ILE A 185 -19.03 11.92 29.74
CA ILE A 185 -18.28 13.07 29.21
C ILE A 185 -19.20 14.28 29.08
N TYR A 186 -20.37 14.09 28.48
CA TYR A 186 -21.38 15.15 28.31
C TYR A 186 -21.79 15.76 29.65
N HIS A 187 -21.92 14.93 30.68
CA HIS A 187 -22.30 15.39 32.01
C HIS A 187 -21.15 16.14 32.69
N ILE A 188 -19.91 15.65 32.67
CA ILE A 188 -18.75 16.33 33.26
C ILE A 188 -18.55 17.74 32.66
N GLU A 189 -18.80 17.89 31.35
CA GLU A 189 -18.69 19.19 30.66
C GLU A 189 -19.73 20.23 31.12
N ARG A 190 -20.82 19.82 31.76
CA ARG A 190 -21.92 20.70 32.19
C ARG A 190 -22.23 20.67 33.67
N CYS A 191 -21.67 19.71 34.40
CA CYS A 191 -21.94 19.53 35.82
C CYS A 191 -21.24 20.63 36.62
N ASN A 192 -22.01 21.46 37.33
CA ASN A 192 -21.49 22.51 38.21
C ASN A 192 -20.64 23.58 37.49
N VAL A 193 -20.95 23.86 36.22
CA VAL A 193 -20.41 25.00 35.48
C VAL A 193 -21.46 26.10 35.56
N ASP A 194 -21.14 27.24 36.18
CA ASP A 194 -22.07 28.37 36.32
C ASP A 194 -22.43 28.93 34.93
N ASP A 195 -23.75 29.07 34.68
CA ASP A 195 -24.36 29.47 33.40
C ASP A 195 -24.05 30.93 32.97
N GLU A 196 -23.09 31.62 33.58
CA GLU A 196 -22.79 33.03 33.24
C GLU A 196 -21.94 33.22 31.98
N LEU A 197 -21.33 32.16 31.44
CA LEU A 197 -20.62 32.19 30.15
C LEU A 197 -21.44 31.66 28.96
N ALA A 198 -22.72 31.33 29.19
CA ALA A 198 -23.66 30.85 28.17
C ALA A 198 -24.81 31.85 27.91
N LYS A 199 -24.53 33.16 27.90
CA LYS A 199 -25.46 34.13 27.30
C LYS A 199 -25.36 34.04 25.78
N ASP A 200 -26.21 33.18 25.24
CA ASP A 200 -26.62 33.17 23.84
C ASP A 200 -27.05 34.58 23.42
N PHE A 201 -26.47 35.08 22.31
CA PHE A 201 -27.19 35.99 21.43
C PHE A 201 -28.50 35.30 21.05
N SER A 202 -29.65 35.94 21.32
CA SER A 202 -30.91 35.35 20.92
C SER A 202 -30.91 35.20 19.40
N ALA A 203 -31.36 34.04 18.91
CA ALA A 203 -31.47 33.77 17.48
C ALA A 203 -32.34 34.82 16.74
N GLU A 204 -33.16 35.56 17.49
CA GLU A 204 -34.02 36.65 17.02
C GLU A 204 -33.23 37.94 16.73
N GLU A 205 -32.24 38.28 17.56
CA GLU A 205 -31.37 39.46 17.35
C GLU A 205 -30.39 39.24 16.19
N ALA A 206 -29.88 38.01 16.03
CA ALA A 206 -29.03 37.64 14.89
C ALA A 206 -29.82 37.61 13.56
N LEU A 207 -31.11 37.26 13.58
CA LEU A 207 -31.96 37.30 12.40
C LEU A 207 -32.28 38.73 11.95
N HIS A 208 -32.51 39.64 12.90
CA HIS A 208 -32.84 41.04 12.61
C HIS A 208 -31.66 41.81 12.01
N ALA A 209 -30.42 41.48 12.41
CA ALA A 209 -29.21 42.07 11.86
C ALA A 209 -28.89 41.62 10.42
N ILE A 210 -29.34 40.43 10.01
CA ILE A 210 -29.04 39.86 8.69
C ILE A 210 -30.09 40.23 7.63
N LEU A 211 -31.36 40.40 8.01
CA LEU A 211 -32.45 40.46 7.03
C LEU A 211 -32.96 41.87 6.69
N GLY A 212 -32.69 42.90 7.51
CA GLY A 212 -33.26 44.24 7.29
C GLY A 212 -34.80 44.25 7.26
N PRO A 213 -35.46 45.43 7.19
CA PRO A 213 -36.91 45.47 7.20
C PRO A 213 -37.46 45.10 5.81
N TYR A 214 -38.34 44.10 5.80
CA TYR A 214 -39.22 43.66 4.70
C TYR A 214 -38.61 42.88 3.53
N ARG A 215 -38.83 41.54 3.55
CA ARG A 215 -39.50 40.79 2.48
C ARG A 215 -39.94 39.40 2.98
N SER A 216 -41.17 39.04 2.67
CA SER A 216 -41.86 37.82 3.10
C SER A 216 -41.23 36.54 2.55
N ILE A 217 -41.07 35.53 3.42
CA ILE A 217 -40.64 34.18 3.04
C ILE A 217 -41.87 33.41 2.54
N SER A 218 -42.09 33.40 1.24
CA SER A 218 -42.59 32.19 0.57
C SER A 218 -41.40 31.57 -0.16
N SER A 219 -40.77 30.58 0.46
CA SER A 219 -39.74 29.81 -0.25
C SER A 219 -40.45 28.72 -1.08
N PRO A 220 -40.40 28.78 -2.43
CA PRO A 220 -40.78 27.64 -3.22
C PRO A 220 -39.78 26.51 -2.93
N LYS A 221 -40.27 25.27 -2.84
CA LYS A 221 -39.43 24.06 -2.82
C LYS A 221 -38.39 24.17 -3.95
N ARG A 222 -37.14 24.50 -3.59
CA ARG A 222 -36.00 24.45 -4.52
C ARG A 222 -35.90 23.02 -5.03
N ARG A 223 -36.42 22.79 -6.24
CA ARG A 223 -35.97 21.67 -7.07
C ARG A 223 -34.44 21.78 -7.13
N ARG A 224 -33.74 20.70 -6.78
CA ARG A 224 -32.30 20.59 -7.00
C ARG A 224 -32.03 20.94 -8.46
N THR A 225 -31.39 22.07 -8.71
CA THR A 225 -30.81 22.37 -10.01
C THR A 225 -29.77 21.29 -10.30
N PHE A 226 -30.00 20.53 -11.36
CA PHE A 226 -29.15 19.43 -11.83
C PHE A 226 -27.80 19.94 -12.44
N GLY A 227 -27.39 21.17 -12.08
CA GLY A 227 -26.29 21.92 -12.70
C GLY A 227 -25.34 22.61 -11.70
N GLY A 228 -25.31 22.20 -10.43
CA GLY A 228 -24.31 22.68 -9.47
C GLY A 228 -22.92 22.11 -9.80
N CYS A 229 -21.90 22.99 -9.85
CA CYS A 229 -20.49 22.73 -10.22
C CYS A 229 -20.02 21.31 -9.87
N LYS A 230 -19.97 20.44 -10.88
CA LYS A 230 -19.39 19.10 -10.73
C LYS A 230 -17.89 19.24 -10.52
N VAL A 231 -17.34 18.48 -9.58
CA VAL A 231 -15.88 18.34 -9.43
C VAL A 231 -15.28 17.88 -10.77
N SER A 232 -14.16 18.47 -11.15
CA SER A 232 -13.45 18.09 -12.37
C SER A 232 -11.94 18.16 -12.12
N VAL A 233 -11.25 17.04 -12.32
CA VAL A 233 -9.78 16.98 -12.19
C VAL A 233 -9.15 17.73 -13.34
N SER A 234 -9.58 17.45 -14.58
CA SER A 234 -9.11 18.12 -15.81
C SER A 234 -9.29 19.63 -15.78
N ALA A 235 -10.42 20.13 -15.26
CA ALA A 235 -10.65 21.57 -15.16
C ALA A 235 -10.04 22.21 -13.90
N GLY A 236 -9.45 21.41 -13.00
CA GLY A 236 -8.91 21.85 -11.72
C GLY A 236 -9.95 22.41 -10.76
N VAL A 237 -11.22 22.01 -10.89
CA VAL A 237 -12.35 22.60 -10.13
C VAL A 237 -12.70 21.73 -8.92
N ILE A 238 -12.46 22.26 -7.72
CA ILE A 238 -12.94 21.71 -6.45
C ILE A 238 -14.24 22.45 -6.04
N PRO A 239 -15.35 21.75 -5.76
CA PRO A 239 -16.57 22.40 -5.31
C PRO A 239 -16.42 22.95 -3.89
N GLU A 240 -16.68 24.25 -3.70
CA GLU A 240 -16.50 24.99 -2.43
C GLU A 240 -17.23 24.35 -1.24
N ASN A 241 -18.46 23.86 -1.45
CA ASN A 241 -19.30 23.29 -0.39
C ASN A 241 -19.29 21.75 -0.37
N SER A 242 -18.23 21.12 -0.86
CA SER A 242 -18.17 19.66 -0.86
C SER A 242 -17.84 19.10 0.53
N THR A 243 -18.66 18.17 1.02
CA THR A 243 -18.34 17.35 2.20
C THR A 243 -17.10 16.45 2.03
N ARG A 244 -16.48 16.48 0.84
CA ARG A 244 -15.28 15.72 0.48
C ARG A 244 -14.04 16.60 0.36
N ALA A 245 -14.22 17.92 0.44
CA ALA A 245 -13.14 18.86 0.58
C ALA A 245 -12.76 18.94 2.06
N SER A 246 -11.46 18.99 2.35
CA SER A 246 -10.91 19.20 3.69
C SER A 246 -9.69 20.09 3.57
N ILE A 247 -9.45 20.95 4.55
CA ILE A 247 -8.22 21.75 4.62
C ILE A 247 -7.15 20.90 5.30
N THR A 248 -5.96 20.82 4.72
CA THR A 248 -4.81 20.08 5.24
C THR A 248 -4.01 20.92 6.24
N GLY A 249 -3.05 20.32 6.94
CA GLY A 249 -2.26 21.01 7.97
C GLY A 249 -1.44 22.20 7.42
N ASP A 250 -1.12 22.16 6.13
CA ASP A 250 -0.47 23.22 5.35
C ASP A 250 -1.47 24.24 4.74
N GLY A 251 -2.75 24.19 5.13
CA GLY A 251 -3.78 25.14 4.68
C GLY A 251 -4.38 24.88 3.30
N LYS A 252 -3.95 23.83 2.59
CA LYS A 252 -4.40 23.55 1.22
C LYS A 252 -5.76 22.85 1.15
N LEU A 253 -6.50 23.12 0.07
CA LEU A 253 -7.79 22.48 -0.15
C LEU A 253 -7.62 21.09 -0.76
N ARG A 254 -7.87 20.04 0.03
CA ARG A 254 -7.79 18.66 -0.41
C ARG A 254 -9.17 18.13 -0.79
N PHE A 255 -9.34 17.65 -2.02
CA PHE A 255 -10.56 16.94 -2.44
C PHE A 255 -10.32 15.44 -2.62
N LYS A 256 -11.08 14.61 -1.91
CA LYS A 256 -10.96 13.14 -1.99
C LYS A 256 -12.14 12.48 -2.70
N PHE A 257 -11.86 11.76 -3.79
CA PHE A 257 -12.85 10.93 -4.46
C PHE A 257 -13.21 9.69 -3.63
N ARG A 258 -14.48 9.27 -3.60
CA ARG A 258 -14.89 7.99 -2.99
C ARG A 258 -14.73 6.86 -4.00
N LYS A 259 -14.55 5.65 -3.48
CA LYS A 259 -14.57 4.41 -4.27
C LYS A 259 -15.89 4.19 -5.03
N ALA A 260 -17.02 4.66 -4.48
CA ALA A 260 -18.32 4.55 -5.14
C ALA A 260 -18.43 5.49 -6.36
N ASP A 261 -17.79 6.65 -6.33
CA ASP A 261 -17.81 7.57 -7.48
C ASP A 261 -17.01 7.04 -8.68
N ILE A 262 -16.15 6.05 -8.43
CA ILE A 262 -15.44 5.29 -9.45
C ILE A 262 -16.39 4.24 -10.08
N LYS A 263 -17.42 3.82 -9.32
CA LYS A 263 -18.39 2.81 -9.76
C LYS A 263 -19.70 3.38 -10.33
N ASP A 264 -20.14 4.57 -9.92
CA ASP A 264 -21.47 5.08 -10.26
C ASP A 264 -21.53 5.82 -11.62
N GLY A 265 -20.62 5.51 -12.55
CA GLY A 265 -20.55 6.14 -13.88
C GLY A 265 -20.23 5.18 -15.03
N PHE A 266 -20.45 3.87 -14.87
CA PHE A 266 -20.01 2.86 -15.85
C PHE A 266 -20.83 2.87 -17.16
N ASP A 267 -20.31 3.55 -18.17
CA ASP A 267 -20.56 3.21 -19.59
C ASP A 267 -19.52 2.17 -20.11
N GLY A 268 -18.87 1.42 -19.21
CA GLY A 268 -17.78 0.50 -19.57
C GLY A 268 -16.57 1.22 -20.18
N LEU A 269 -15.91 0.60 -21.15
CA LEU A 269 -14.78 1.19 -21.90
C LEU A 269 -15.22 2.18 -23.00
N ALA A 270 -16.49 2.57 -23.09
CA ALA A 270 -16.99 3.42 -24.18
C ALA A 270 -16.26 4.77 -24.30
N GLY A 271 -15.83 5.35 -23.17
CA GLY A 271 -15.05 6.60 -23.14
C GLY A 271 -13.55 6.41 -23.39
N TYR A 272 -13.04 5.18 -23.33
CA TYR A 272 -11.60 4.89 -23.37
C TYR A 272 -10.94 5.27 -24.71
N PRO A 273 -11.53 5.01 -25.90
CA PRO A 273 -10.93 5.45 -27.16
C PRO A 273 -10.74 6.97 -27.27
N ARG A 274 -11.70 7.76 -26.77
CA ARG A 274 -11.59 9.23 -26.75
C ARG A 274 -10.52 9.70 -25.76
N TYR A 275 -10.41 9.03 -24.62
CA TYR A 275 -9.36 9.28 -23.66
C TYR A 275 -7.97 8.97 -24.23
N LEU A 276 -7.80 7.87 -24.96
CA LEU A 276 -6.54 7.56 -25.66
C LEU A 276 -6.14 8.66 -26.66
N GLY A 277 -7.12 9.28 -27.33
CA GLY A 277 -6.88 10.45 -28.17
C GLY A 277 -6.23 11.61 -27.40
N GLN A 278 -6.65 11.85 -26.15
CA GLN A 278 -6.05 12.89 -25.29
C GLN A 278 -4.67 12.49 -24.77
N VAL A 279 -4.49 11.21 -24.42
CA VAL A 279 -3.19 10.67 -24.00
C VAL A 279 -2.15 10.87 -25.11
N ARG A 280 -2.49 10.53 -26.37
CA ARG A 280 -1.60 10.72 -27.52
C ARG A 280 -1.24 12.18 -27.74
N LYS A 281 -2.21 13.09 -27.70
CA LYS A 281 -1.97 14.54 -27.82
C LYS A 281 -1.03 15.05 -26.74
N SER A 282 -1.23 14.62 -25.50
CA SER A 282 -0.38 15.00 -24.37
C SER A 282 1.06 14.49 -24.54
N LEU A 283 1.21 13.26 -25.04
CA LEU A 283 2.51 12.67 -25.34
C LEU A 283 3.22 13.37 -26.50
N GLU A 284 2.51 13.74 -27.56
CA GLU A 284 3.04 14.54 -28.67
C GLU A 284 3.47 15.93 -28.21
N GLN A 285 2.65 16.59 -27.39
CA GLN A 285 3.02 17.86 -26.76
C GLN A 285 4.29 17.72 -25.94
N TRP A 286 4.41 16.69 -25.10
CA TRP A 286 5.62 16.41 -24.34
C TRP A 286 6.86 16.22 -25.24
N LYS A 287 6.73 15.45 -26.33
CA LYS A 287 7.83 15.25 -27.29
C LYS A 287 8.28 16.58 -27.89
N ASN A 288 7.35 17.42 -28.31
CA ASN A 288 7.66 18.74 -28.86
C ASN A 288 8.37 19.62 -27.82
N GLU A 289 7.79 19.77 -26.63
CA GLU A 289 8.37 20.58 -25.53
C GLU A 289 9.79 20.14 -25.17
N VAL A 290 10.03 18.83 -25.05
CA VAL A 290 11.33 18.32 -24.63
C VAL A 290 12.35 18.30 -25.77
N SER A 291 11.88 18.22 -27.02
CA SER A 291 12.72 18.35 -28.21
C SER A 291 13.31 19.76 -28.36
N GLU A 292 12.62 20.79 -27.87
CA GLU A 292 13.10 22.18 -27.89
C GLU A 292 14.14 22.46 -26.79
N LEU A 293 14.15 21.66 -25.73
CA LEU A 293 15.11 21.82 -24.64
C LEU A 293 16.48 21.26 -25.06
N SER A 294 17.57 21.82 -24.54
CA SER A 294 18.91 21.22 -24.60
C SER A 294 19.17 20.33 -23.38
N TYR A 295 20.11 19.39 -23.46
CA TYR A 295 20.68 18.80 -22.24
C TYR A 295 21.51 19.86 -21.51
N CYS A 296 21.74 19.67 -20.21
CA CYS A 296 22.69 20.50 -19.48
C CYS A 296 24.11 20.31 -20.04
N SER A 297 24.93 21.35 -19.93
CA SER A 297 26.30 21.38 -20.51
C SER A 297 27.11 20.13 -20.17
N ARG A 298 27.10 19.70 -18.91
CA ARG A 298 27.79 18.49 -18.46
C ARG A 298 27.39 17.21 -19.18
N LEU A 299 26.11 17.04 -19.52
CA LEU A 299 25.67 15.85 -20.27
C LEU A 299 26.07 15.94 -21.74
N LEU A 300 26.11 17.14 -22.31
CA LEU A 300 26.57 17.38 -23.68
C LEU A 300 28.08 17.15 -23.86
N GLU A 301 28.86 17.38 -22.80
CA GLU A 301 30.31 17.16 -22.80
C GLU A 301 30.69 15.67 -22.80
N ILE A 302 29.78 14.77 -22.39
CA ILE A 302 30.04 13.33 -22.35
C ILE A 302 30.18 12.80 -23.78
N GLN A 303 31.40 12.40 -24.13
CA GLN A 303 31.70 11.82 -25.43
C GLN A 303 31.12 10.39 -25.55
N PRO A 304 30.70 9.96 -26.76
CA PRO A 304 30.44 8.56 -27.02
C PRO A 304 31.66 7.72 -26.64
N SER A 305 31.43 6.63 -25.91
CA SER A 305 32.50 5.71 -25.50
C SER A 305 32.22 4.33 -26.06
N VAL A 306 33.26 3.69 -26.61
CA VAL A 306 33.25 2.28 -27.01
C VAL A 306 33.83 1.49 -25.85
N TRP A 307 33.05 0.56 -25.33
CA TRP A 307 33.40 -0.25 -24.17
C TRP A 307 34.06 -1.53 -24.67
N SER A 308 35.29 -1.74 -24.24
CA SER A 308 36.00 -3.00 -24.50
C SER A 308 35.38 -4.12 -23.68
N SER A 309 35.08 -5.25 -24.34
CA SER A 309 34.70 -6.47 -23.64
C SER A 309 35.89 -6.97 -22.82
N TYR A 310 35.63 -7.33 -21.56
CA TYR A 310 36.60 -8.03 -20.74
C TYR A 310 36.82 -9.45 -21.29
N SER A 311 38.08 -9.80 -21.59
CA SER A 311 38.44 -11.02 -22.35
C SER A 311 38.53 -12.30 -21.53
N ASP A 312 38.25 -12.28 -20.23
CA ASP A 312 38.25 -13.52 -19.45
C ASP A 312 37.00 -14.36 -19.78
N SER A 313 37.24 -15.42 -20.54
CA SER A 313 36.30 -16.46 -20.92
C SER A 313 35.77 -17.30 -19.75
N SER A 314 35.82 -16.81 -18.51
CA SER A 314 35.19 -17.49 -17.39
C SER A 314 33.69 -17.37 -17.54
N VAL A 315 33.04 -18.45 -18.00
CA VAL A 315 31.60 -18.67 -17.87
C VAL A 315 31.20 -18.24 -16.47
N LEU A 316 30.45 -17.14 -16.35
CA LEU A 316 30.08 -16.61 -15.05
C LEU A 316 29.35 -17.73 -14.28
N PRO A 317 29.72 -18.07 -13.03
CA PRO A 317 29.22 -19.28 -12.36
C PRO A 317 27.70 -19.43 -12.31
N PHE A 318 26.96 -18.33 -12.43
CA PHE A 318 25.50 -18.32 -12.43
C PHE A 318 24.87 -18.64 -13.80
N THR A 319 25.57 -18.54 -14.94
CA THR A 319 24.97 -18.80 -16.26
C THR A 319 24.58 -20.27 -16.43
N LEU A 320 25.11 -21.15 -15.59
CA LEU A 320 24.76 -22.56 -15.50
C LEU A 320 23.54 -22.82 -14.61
N LYS A 321 23.04 -21.82 -13.86
CA LYS A 321 21.91 -22.02 -12.95
C LYS A 321 20.61 -22.15 -13.73
N GLU A 322 19.70 -22.97 -13.22
CA GLU A 322 18.33 -23.07 -13.71
C GLU A 322 17.36 -22.29 -12.84
N SER A 323 16.26 -21.86 -13.44
CA SER A 323 15.12 -21.28 -12.74
C SER A 323 14.40 -22.33 -11.89
N VAL A 324 13.66 -21.85 -10.90
CA VAL A 324 12.58 -22.65 -10.30
C VAL A 324 11.64 -23.16 -11.41
N GLY A 325 11.07 -24.36 -11.23
CA GLY A 325 10.13 -24.90 -12.21
C GLY A 325 8.89 -24.02 -12.33
N PHE A 326 8.32 -23.87 -13.53
CA PHE A 326 7.08 -23.13 -13.72
C PHE A 326 6.18 -23.75 -14.79
N ARG A 327 4.86 -23.55 -14.67
CA ARG A 327 3.86 -24.01 -15.65
C ARG A 327 2.68 -23.04 -15.73
N ILE A 328 1.97 -23.04 -16.86
CA ILE A 328 0.64 -22.43 -16.93
C ILE A 328 -0.33 -23.34 -16.17
N PHE A 329 -1.09 -22.75 -15.25
CA PHE A 329 -2.08 -23.47 -14.47
C PHE A 329 -3.47 -23.41 -15.12
N GLU A 330 -3.81 -24.47 -15.83
CA GLU A 330 -5.16 -24.72 -16.33
C GLU A 330 -5.90 -25.55 -15.27
N SER A 331 -6.87 -24.92 -14.63
CA SER A 331 -7.57 -25.45 -13.44
C SER A 331 -8.08 -26.87 -13.64
N LYS A 332 -7.38 -27.87 -13.07
CA LYS A 332 -7.88 -29.20 -12.63
C LYS A 332 -6.71 -30.10 -12.16
N LYS A 333 -6.44 -30.19 -10.84
CA LYS A 333 -6.17 -31.41 -10.02
C LYS A 333 -5.38 -31.14 -8.72
N GLN A 334 -5.45 -32.14 -7.85
CA GLN A 334 -5.30 -32.18 -6.38
C GLN A 334 -3.99 -31.64 -5.79
N ASP A 335 -4.11 -30.99 -4.62
CA ASP A 335 -3.05 -30.39 -3.78
C ASP A 335 -2.04 -31.38 -3.14
N ASN A 336 -1.89 -32.59 -3.69
CA ASN A 336 -1.04 -33.65 -3.14
C ASN A 336 0.03 -34.11 -4.15
N GLU A 337 0.80 -33.17 -4.69
CA GLU A 337 1.94 -33.49 -5.55
C GLU A 337 3.14 -33.88 -4.67
N LYS A 338 3.58 -35.14 -4.77
CA LYS A 338 4.75 -35.71 -4.05
C LYS A 338 6.09 -35.35 -4.69
N SER A 339 6.07 -34.72 -5.86
CA SER A 339 7.23 -34.28 -6.62
C SER A 339 6.86 -33.03 -7.42
N VAL A 340 7.85 -32.25 -7.84
CA VAL A 340 7.62 -31.18 -8.83
C VAL A 340 7.00 -31.81 -10.09
N PRO A 341 5.93 -31.23 -10.65
CA PRO A 341 5.28 -31.76 -11.84
C PRO A 341 6.21 -31.87 -13.03
N THR A 342 6.09 -32.96 -13.79
CA THR A 342 6.80 -33.15 -15.05
C THR A 342 6.41 -32.13 -16.12
N SER A 343 5.25 -31.47 -15.97
CA SER A 343 4.83 -30.36 -16.84
C SER A 343 5.53 -29.03 -16.55
N CYS A 344 6.29 -28.93 -15.45
CA CYS A 344 7.05 -27.73 -15.15
C CYS A 344 8.24 -27.60 -16.10
N ARG A 345 8.39 -26.42 -16.68
CA ARG A 345 9.57 -26.01 -17.45
C ARG A 345 10.57 -25.33 -16.53
N ARG A 346 11.85 -25.40 -16.88
CA ARG A 346 12.93 -24.60 -16.29
C ARG A 346 13.64 -23.85 -17.39
N LEU A 347 14.19 -22.71 -17.04
CA LEU A 347 15.05 -21.93 -17.94
C LEU A 347 16.45 -21.90 -17.36
N GLN A 348 17.44 -22.10 -18.22
CA GLN A 348 18.80 -21.73 -17.87
C GLN A 348 18.88 -20.21 -17.66
N ALA A 349 19.80 -19.80 -16.79
CA ALA A 349 20.07 -18.41 -16.51
C ALA A 349 20.40 -17.72 -17.81
N LEU A 350 19.80 -16.56 -17.96
CA LEU A 350 19.77 -15.89 -19.21
C LEU A 350 19.16 -16.79 -20.30
N ASN A 351 17.87 -17.13 -20.22
CA ASN A 351 17.09 -17.58 -21.39
C ASN A 351 15.65 -17.07 -21.32
N THR A 352 14.99 -17.02 -22.47
CA THR A 352 13.57 -16.72 -22.61
C THR A 352 12.77 -17.93 -23.07
N VAL A 353 11.50 -17.98 -22.70
CA VAL A 353 10.51 -18.87 -23.31
C VAL A 353 9.17 -18.16 -23.39
N GLU A 354 8.38 -18.56 -24.36
CA GLU A 354 7.00 -18.11 -24.50
C GLU A 354 6.07 -19.23 -24.11
N LEU A 355 5.05 -18.87 -23.34
CA LEU A 355 3.98 -19.76 -22.95
C LEU A 355 2.64 -19.18 -23.42
N GLU A 356 1.80 -20.04 -23.98
CA GLU A 356 0.50 -19.68 -24.53
C GLU A 356 -0.62 -20.44 -23.79
N ASN A 357 -1.77 -19.79 -23.60
CA ASN A 357 -3.00 -20.39 -23.10
C ASN A 357 -4.20 -19.78 -23.84
N GLY A 358 -4.63 -20.44 -24.92
CA GLY A 358 -5.59 -19.87 -25.86
C GLY A 358 -5.04 -18.58 -26.47
N ASP A 359 -5.82 -17.50 -26.45
CA ASP A 359 -5.45 -16.20 -27.03
C ASP A 359 -4.51 -15.37 -26.13
N GLU A 360 -4.08 -15.90 -24.98
CA GLU A 360 -3.18 -15.20 -24.05
C GLU A 360 -1.79 -15.81 -24.11
N TYR A 361 -0.77 -14.95 -24.19
CA TYR A 361 0.63 -15.35 -24.15
C TYR A 361 1.40 -14.59 -23.07
N VAL A 362 2.49 -15.18 -22.59
CA VAL A 362 3.45 -14.51 -21.71
C VAL A 362 4.86 -14.90 -22.14
N THR A 363 5.72 -13.90 -22.30
CA THR A 363 7.16 -14.15 -22.46
C THR A 363 7.79 -14.12 -21.07
N ILE A 364 8.55 -15.16 -20.76
CA ILE A 364 9.22 -15.33 -19.48
C ILE A 364 10.72 -15.35 -19.72
N ALA A 365 11.47 -14.50 -19.03
CA ALA A 365 12.92 -14.46 -19.06
C ALA A 365 13.47 -14.84 -17.68
N TYR A 366 14.46 -15.73 -17.61
CA TYR A 366 15.17 -15.98 -16.35
C TYR A 366 16.36 -15.06 -16.21
N CYS A 367 16.22 -14.15 -15.24
CA CYS A 367 17.16 -13.16 -14.82
C CYS A 367 18.20 -13.63 -13.82
N GLY A 368 18.48 -14.94 -13.70
CA GLY A 368 19.67 -15.48 -12.99
C GLY A 368 19.69 -15.28 -11.47
N GLY A 369 18.78 -14.45 -10.96
CA GLY A 369 18.61 -14.12 -9.57
C GLY A 369 17.55 -13.04 -9.37
N PRO A 370 17.27 -12.66 -8.11
CA PRO A 370 16.16 -11.76 -7.78
C PRO A 370 16.24 -10.44 -8.54
N ILE A 371 15.08 -9.99 -9.04
CA ILE A 371 14.98 -8.72 -9.77
C ILE A 371 14.57 -7.63 -8.79
N ASN A 372 15.38 -6.56 -8.74
CA ASN A 372 15.17 -5.42 -7.84
C ASN A 372 14.58 -4.20 -8.56
N ALA A 373 15.01 -3.92 -9.79
CA ALA A 373 14.47 -2.84 -10.60
C ALA A 373 14.43 -3.22 -12.10
N ILE A 374 13.43 -2.70 -12.80
CA ILE A 374 13.31 -2.76 -14.25
C ILE A 374 13.06 -1.32 -14.74
N ARG A 375 13.79 -0.87 -15.76
CA ARG A 375 13.54 0.41 -16.45
C ARG A 375 13.73 0.25 -17.95
N VAL A 376 12.80 0.80 -18.72
CA VAL A 376 12.86 0.82 -20.18
C VAL A 376 13.55 2.11 -20.64
N ALA A 377 14.43 1.99 -21.63
CA ALA A 377 15.15 3.12 -22.21
C ALA A 377 14.17 4.12 -22.88
N PRO A 378 14.55 5.40 -22.95
CA PRO A 378 13.71 6.42 -23.58
C PRO A 378 13.63 6.27 -25.10
N ASN A 379 14.66 5.70 -25.73
CA ASN A 379 14.75 5.49 -27.19
C ASN A 379 15.02 4.02 -27.52
N SER A 380 14.54 3.56 -28.68
CA SER A 380 14.88 2.26 -29.25
C SER A 380 16.26 2.28 -29.93
N MET A 381 16.79 1.10 -30.26
CA MET A 381 17.97 0.95 -31.11
C MET A 381 17.63 1.29 -32.57
N SER A 382 18.63 1.41 -33.45
CA SER A 382 18.41 1.63 -34.89
C SER A 382 17.62 0.52 -35.58
N SER A 383 17.57 -0.67 -34.97
CA SER A 383 16.75 -1.83 -35.36
C SER A 383 15.31 -1.77 -34.82
N ASP A 384 14.91 -0.68 -34.17
CA ASP A 384 13.66 -0.51 -33.43
C ASP A 384 13.47 -1.45 -32.22
N GLU A 385 14.52 -2.14 -31.79
CA GLU A 385 14.53 -2.97 -30.59
C GLU A 385 14.50 -2.11 -29.32
N GLU A 386 13.68 -2.49 -28.33
CA GLU A 386 13.65 -1.83 -27.02
C GLU A 386 14.82 -2.26 -26.14
N VAL A 387 15.43 -1.28 -25.46
CA VAL A 387 16.46 -1.55 -24.46
C VAL A 387 15.85 -1.51 -23.07
N VAL A 388 15.93 -2.62 -22.34
CA VAL A 388 15.44 -2.74 -20.96
C VAL A 388 16.62 -2.95 -20.03
N ALA A 389 16.81 -2.01 -19.10
CA ALA A 389 17.75 -2.16 -18.01
C ALA A 389 17.08 -2.91 -16.86
N VAL A 390 17.68 -4.04 -16.46
CA VAL A 390 17.21 -4.84 -15.34
C VAL A 390 18.30 -4.87 -14.28
N VAL A 391 18.03 -4.31 -13.10
CA VAL A 391 18.85 -4.53 -11.90
C VAL A 391 18.44 -5.88 -11.36
N THR A 392 19.16 -6.86 -11.86
CA THR A 392 19.05 -8.24 -11.45
C THR A 392 20.43 -8.72 -11.07
N TYR A 393 20.45 -9.81 -10.32
CA TYR A 393 21.56 -10.73 -10.39
C TYR A 393 21.41 -11.62 -11.67
N THR A 394 21.53 -10.99 -12.88
CA THR A 394 21.83 -11.46 -14.30
C THR A 394 20.80 -12.17 -15.25
N SER A 395 20.37 -11.63 -16.43
CA SER A 395 19.31 -12.16 -17.38
C SER A 395 19.59 -12.35 -18.91
N LYS A 396 18.72 -13.04 -19.69
CA LYS A 396 18.54 -12.97 -21.17
C LYS A 396 17.09 -12.66 -21.45
N LEU A 397 16.88 -11.42 -21.89
CA LEU A 397 16.30 -11.05 -23.18
C LEU A 397 17.37 -11.24 -24.27
N ARG A 398 17.26 -10.67 -25.49
CA ARG A 398 18.47 -10.50 -26.34
C ARG A 398 19.42 -9.57 -25.57
N MET A 399 20.29 -10.17 -24.75
CA MET A 399 21.13 -9.42 -23.83
C MET A 399 22.16 -8.67 -24.65
N TRP A 400 22.23 -7.35 -24.44
CA TRP A 400 23.19 -6.51 -25.13
C TRP A 400 24.58 -6.62 -24.47
N PHE A 401 24.65 -6.48 -23.14
CA PHE A 401 25.87 -6.66 -22.34
C PHE A 401 25.56 -6.82 -20.85
N ILE A 402 26.56 -7.23 -20.06
CA ILE A 402 26.55 -7.17 -18.60
C ILE A 402 27.45 -6.03 -18.13
N LEU A 403 26.87 -5.05 -17.44
CA LEU A 403 27.63 -3.97 -16.80
C LEU A 403 28.11 -4.41 -15.43
N LYS A 404 29.43 -4.58 -15.28
CA LYS A 404 30.08 -4.80 -13.99
C LYS A 404 30.44 -3.45 -13.39
N SER A 405 30.11 -3.26 -12.11
CA SER A 405 30.43 -2.05 -11.34
C SER A 405 31.29 -2.41 -10.14
N ASN A 406 32.32 -1.61 -9.88
CA ASN A 406 33.19 -1.74 -8.70
C ASN A 406 32.68 -0.95 -7.48
N TYR A 407 31.52 -0.31 -7.60
CA TYR A 407 30.97 0.56 -6.56
C TYR A 407 30.00 -0.16 -5.61
N GLY A 408 30.14 -1.48 -5.49
CA GLY A 408 29.28 -2.34 -4.65
C GLY A 408 27.95 -2.70 -5.30
N LEU A 409 26.96 -3.04 -4.45
CA LEU A 409 25.62 -3.44 -4.93
C LEU A 409 24.91 -2.25 -5.59
N ILE A 410 24.24 -2.51 -6.71
CA ILE A 410 23.35 -1.56 -7.37
C ILE A 410 21.94 -1.71 -6.78
N PHE A 411 21.38 -0.63 -6.26
CA PHE A 411 20.04 -0.64 -5.67
C PHE A 411 18.96 -0.19 -6.64
N ASP A 412 19.23 0.82 -7.45
CA ASP A 412 18.25 1.36 -8.39
C ASP A 412 18.94 1.71 -9.70
N VAL A 413 18.15 1.73 -10.77
CA VAL A 413 18.55 2.18 -12.10
C VAL A 413 17.51 3.16 -12.59
N GLN A 414 17.94 4.20 -13.29
CA GLN A 414 17.04 5.21 -13.83
C GLN A 414 17.60 5.71 -15.15
N TRP A 415 16.82 5.56 -16.21
CA TRP A 415 17.09 6.27 -17.45
C TRP A 415 16.70 7.73 -17.30
N LEU A 416 17.47 8.62 -17.92
CA LEU A 416 17.01 9.97 -18.18
C LEU A 416 15.76 9.89 -19.07
N ASP A 417 14.62 10.29 -18.52
CA ASP A 417 13.30 10.11 -19.11
C ASP A 417 13.00 11.14 -20.22
N ARG A 418 13.89 11.26 -21.20
CA ARG A 418 13.91 12.34 -22.19
C ARG A 418 14.13 11.79 -23.61
N PRO A 419 13.18 11.98 -24.55
CA PRO A 419 13.40 11.69 -25.95
C PRO A 419 14.51 12.61 -26.51
N ARG A 420 15.23 12.15 -27.53
CA ARG A 420 16.32 12.92 -28.15
C ARG A 420 15.77 14.18 -28.82
N SER A 421 16.45 15.31 -28.60
CA SER A 421 16.33 16.51 -29.43
C SER A 421 17.42 16.60 -30.50
N SER A 422 18.52 15.85 -30.37
CA SER A 422 19.71 16.00 -31.21
C SER A 422 19.63 15.23 -32.54
N SER A 423 20.42 15.65 -33.52
CA SER A 423 20.65 14.96 -34.79
C SER A 423 21.39 13.62 -34.66
N GLU A 424 21.82 13.27 -33.45
CA GLU A 424 22.67 12.12 -33.19
C GLU A 424 21.83 10.83 -33.09
N LYS A 425 21.75 10.12 -34.22
CA LYS A 425 20.95 8.88 -34.35
C LYS A 425 21.51 7.69 -33.56
N SER A 426 22.69 7.80 -32.94
CA SER A 426 23.28 6.73 -32.13
C SER A 426 22.89 6.73 -30.64
N LEU A 427 22.55 7.86 -30.01
CA LEU A 427 22.44 7.99 -28.53
C LEU A 427 21.24 7.27 -27.86
N ILE A 428 21.31 6.00 -27.48
CA ILE A 428 20.18 5.31 -26.80
C ILE A 428 19.68 6.10 -25.57
N GLY A 429 20.59 6.60 -24.74
CA GLY A 429 20.26 7.54 -23.68
C GLY A 429 21.32 7.61 -22.58
N PHE A 430 20.99 8.33 -21.50
CA PHE A 430 21.80 8.36 -20.29
C PHE A 430 21.17 7.49 -19.21
N ILE A 431 21.99 6.70 -18.53
CA ILE A 431 21.56 5.81 -17.45
C ILE A 431 22.30 6.16 -16.17
N ALA A 432 21.55 6.32 -15.09
CA ALA A 432 22.07 6.50 -13.74
C ALA A 432 21.93 5.19 -12.95
N LEU A 433 22.91 4.88 -12.10
CA LEU A 433 22.92 3.73 -11.20
C LEU A 433 23.18 4.20 -9.76
N SER A 434 22.34 3.79 -8.80
CA SER A 434 22.56 4.08 -7.38
C SER A 434 23.26 2.91 -6.68
N THR A 435 24.21 3.21 -5.80
CA THR A 435 25.12 2.18 -5.27
C THR A 435 25.14 2.08 -3.74
N ALA A 436 25.67 0.96 -3.25
CA ALA A 436 25.92 0.74 -1.83
C ALA A 436 27.05 1.57 -1.23
N GLN A 437 27.92 2.14 -2.05
CA GLN A 437 28.92 3.10 -1.60
C GLN A 437 28.36 4.53 -1.49
N GLY A 438 27.07 4.72 -1.74
CA GLY A 438 26.43 6.02 -1.61
C GLY A 438 26.77 6.99 -2.76
N VAL A 439 27.07 6.46 -3.95
CA VAL A 439 27.32 7.28 -5.15
C VAL A 439 26.26 7.00 -6.23
N ILE A 440 26.09 7.96 -7.15
CA ILE A 440 25.33 7.75 -8.39
C ILE A 440 26.30 7.76 -9.57
N LEU A 441 26.26 6.71 -10.38
CA LEU A 441 27.09 6.55 -11.56
C LEU A 441 26.28 6.86 -12.81
N ILE A 442 26.75 7.75 -13.67
CA ILE A 442 26.08 8.10 -14.93
C ILE A 442 26.90 7.57 -16.10
N TYR A 443 26.22 6.87 -17.01
CA TYR A 443 26.77 6.39 -18.26
C TYR A 443 25.99 6.96 -19.44
N ARG A 444 26.70 7.24 -20.52
CA ARG A 444 26.12 7.50 -21.84
C ARG A 444 26.12 6.19 -22.62
N LEU A 445 24.98 5.86 -23.21
CA LEU A 445 24.81 4.67 -24.04
C LEU A 445 24.41 5.07 -25.45
N ASP A 446 25.21 4.64 -26.42
CA ASP A 446 25.01 4.79 -27.86
C ASP A 446 24.85 3.40 -28.50
N THR A 447 24.26 3.31 -29.70
CA THR A 447 24.08 2.05 -30.45
C THR A 447 25.40 1.31 -30.72
N THR A 448 26.52 2.02 -30.68
CA THR A 448 27.88 1.49 -30.89
C THR A 448 28.69 1.39 -29.60
N SER A 449 28.10 1.73 -28.43
CA SER A 449 28.85 1.74 -27.16
C SER A 449 29.38 0.37 -26.79
N VAL A 450 28.69 -0.69 -27.18
CA VAL A 450 29.14 -2.06 -26.95
C VAL A 450 29.26 -2.78 -28.30
N PRO A 451 30.37 -3.51 -28.54
CA PRO A 451 30.52 -4.32 -29.74
C PRO A 451 29.32 -5.25 -29.94
N SER A 452 28.79 -5.31 -31.17
CA SER A 452 27.70 -6.23 -31.47
C SER A 452 28.15 -7.66 -31.15
N PRO A 453 27.34 -8.45 -30.43
CA PRO A 453 27.70 -9.84 -30.13
C PRO A 453 27.92 -10.59 -31.44
N SER A 454 29.05 -11.28 -31.58
CA SER A 454 29.31 -12.10 -32.76
C SER A 454 28.22 -13.18 -32.86
N LEU A 455 27.63 -13.36 -34.05
CA LEU A 455 26.55 -14.33 -34.28
C LEU A 455 26.90 -15.79 -33.91
N HIS A 456 28.16 -16.08 -33.62
CA HIS A 456 28.69 -17.43 -33.41
C HIS A 456 29.18 -17.71 -31.99
N SER A 457 29.21 -16.72 -31.09
CA SER A 457 29.56 -16.94 -29.68
C SER A 457 28.31 -16.83 -28.81
N GLN A 458 27.97 -17.89 -28.06
CA GLN A 458 26.96 -17.84 -26.97
C GLN A 458 27.36 -16.88 -25.82
N ASN A 459 28.52 -16.23 -25.93
CA ASN A 459 29.09 -15.33 -24.94
C ASN A 459 28.67 -13.89 -25.24
N PHE A 460 28.11 -13.24 -24.23
CA PHE A 460 27.78 -11.82 -24.27
C PHE A 460 28.95 -11.00 -23.74
N PRO A 461 29.14 -9.75 -24.20
CA PRO A 461 30.19 -8.90 -23.68
C PRO A 461 29.91 -8.54 -22.22
N ILE A 462 30.86 -8.88 -21.34
CA ILE A 462 30.95 -8.31 -20.00
C ILE A 462 31.79 -7.05 -20.12
N VAL A 463 31.24 -5.93 -19.67
CA VAL A 463 31.87 -4.62 -19.79
C VAL A 463 32.03 -4.01 -18.42
N GLU A 464 33.17 -3.37 -18.20
CA GLU A 464 33.51 -2.66 -16.96
C GLU A 464 33.99 -1.24 -17.32
N PRO A 465 33.14 -0.43 -17.98
CA PRO A 465 33.50 0.91 -18.39
C PRO A 465 33.62 1.83 -17.18
N ASN A 466 34.46 2.85 -17.31
CA ASN A 466 34.45 3.96 -16.35
C ASN A 466 33.16 4.77 -16.50
N PRO A 467 32.49 5.15 -15.39
CA PRO A 467 31.35 6.05 -15.46
C PRO A 467 31.75 7.40 -16.02
N ALA A 468 30.87 8.01 -16.80
CA ALA A 468 31.11 9.33 -17.39
C ALA A 468 31.03 10.44 -16.32
N ILE A 469 30.12 10.30 -15.36
CA ILE A 469 30.01 11.18 -14.19
C ILE A 469 29.80 10.30 -12.95
N ILE A 470 30.50 10.64 -11.88
CA ILE A 470 30.29 10.09 -10.54
C ILE A 470 29.74 11.22 -9.68
N LEU A 471 28.58 11.00 -9.09
CA LEU A 471 27.97 11.92 -8.14
C LEU A 471 28.19 11.38 -6.73
N GLU A 472 28.99 12.11 -5.96
CA GLU A 472 29.34 11.74 -4.60
C GLU A 472 28.45 12.48 -3.59
N GLN A 473 28.26 11.87 -2.43
CA GLN A 473 27.65 12.52 -1.25
C GLN A 473 28.76 13.13 -0.39
N GLU A 474 28.46 14.24 0.27
CA GLU A 474 29.32 14.73 1.34
C GLU A 474 29.47 13.68 2.45
N LYS A 475 30.68 13.56 2.99
CA LYS A 475 30.97 12.62 4.07
C LYS A 475 30.34 13.14 5.35
N PHE A 476 29.35 12.41 5.88
CA PHE A 476 28.57 12.79 7.07
C PHE A 476 29.39 12.91 8.37
N PHE A 477 30.65 12.43 8.40
CA PHE A 477 31.51 12.47 9.58
C PHE A 477 32.95 12.84 9.20
N ASP A 478 33.29 14.13 9.31
CA ASP A 478 34.67 14.57 9.48
C ASP A 478 35.12 14.25 10.91
N LYS A 479 35.28 12.97 11.24
CA LYS A 479 36.08 12.62 12.41
C LYS A 479 37.55 12.74 12.03
N PRO A 480 38.37 13.49 12.78
CA PRO A 480 39.79 13.61 12.49
C PRO A 480 40.46 12.25 12.67
N SER A 481 41.05 11.77 11.57
CA SER A 481 42.20 10.86 11.52
C SER A 481 42.21 9.63 12.43
N ASP A 482 41.53 8.56 11.99
CA ASP A 482 42.14 7.23 12.01
C ASP A 482 42.28 6.80 10.56
N ALA A 483 43.51 6.85 10.04
CA ALA A 483 43.86 6.78 8.61
C ALA A 483 43.50 5.46 7.87
N ASN A 484 42.75 4.55 8.52
CA ASN A 484 42.41 3.23 7.98
C ASN A 484 40.91 2.89 8.01
N SER A 485 40.01 3.78 8.44
CA SER A 485 38.57 3.52 8.35
C SER A 485 37.99 4.14 7.08
N TYR A 486 37.74 3.30 6.05
CA TYR A 486 36.96 3.71 4.89
C TYR A 486 35.51 3.94 5.33
N SER A 487 35.17 5.17 5.74
CA SER A 487 33.79 5.56 5.98
C SER A 487 33.15 5.93 4.64
N PHE A 488 32.41 4.97 4.07
CA PHE A 488 31.55 5.24 2.92
C PHE A 488 30.31 6.03 3.37
N PRO A 489 29.82 6.99 2.55
CA PRO A 489 28.56 7.64 2.84
C PRO A 489 27.40 6.63 2.82
N PRO A 490 26.24 6.98 3.42
CA PRO A 490 25.10 6.08 3.44
C PRO A 490 24.68 5.63 2.03
N PRO A 491 24.39 4.33 1.81
CA PRO A 491 23.92 3.82 0.52
C PRO A 491 22.77 4.61 -0.10
N ILE A 492 22.73 4.77 -1.43
CA ILE A 492 21.57 5.37 -2.12
C ILE A 492 20.68 4.24 -2.62
N HIS A 493 19.53 4.05 -1.98
CA HIS A 493 18.66 2.90 -2.26
C HIS A 493 17.57 3.17 -3.30
N THR A 494 17.34 4.42 -3.68
CA THR A 494 16.41 4.81 -4.74
C THR A 494 16.73 6.18 -5.28
N MET A 495 16.40 6.44 -6.53
CA MET A 495 16.65 7.72 -7.18
C MET A 495 15.58 8.07 -8.21
N ALA A 496 15.51 9.35 -8.55
CA ALA A 496 14.75 9.86 -9.68
C ALA A 496 15.62 10.85 -10.47
N TRP A 497 15.34 10.98 -11.77
CA TRP A 497 16.02 11.93 -12.66
C TRP A 497 14.97 12.78 -13.38
N SER A 498 15.09 14.11 -13.26
CA SER A 498 14.17 15.03 -13.92
C SER A 498 14.45 15.05 -15.43
N ALA A 499 13.40 14.87 -16.23
CA ALA A 499 13.48 15.07 -17.68
C ALA A 499 13.32 16.54 -18.11
N ARG A 500 12.92 17.43 -17.17
CA ARG A 500 12.76 18.87 -17.39
C ARG A 500 13.95 19.65 -16.81
N ALA A 501 13.92 20.98 -16.96
CA ALA A 501 15.02 21.86 -16.57
C ALA A 501 16.38 21.37 -17.12
N ASN A 502 16.42 21.12 -18.43
CA ASN A 502 17.60 20.64 -19.14
C ASN A 502 18.19 19.33 -18.60
N ALA A 503 17.39 18.51 -17.90
CA ALA A 503 17.83 17.26 -17.27
C ALA A 503 18.92 17.42 -16.19
N GLN A 504 19.04 18.62 -15.60
CA GLN A 504 20.13 18.93 -14.68
C GLN A 504 19.93 18.36 -13.27
N HIS A 505 18.70 18.00 -12.87
CA HIS A 505 18.41 17.61 -11.48
C HIS A 505 18.28 16.09 -11.33
N ILE A 506 19.03 15.53 -10.39
CA ILE A 506 18.93 14.14 -9.93
C ILE A 506 18.70 14.16 -8.42
N VAL A 507 17.81 13.30 -7.93
CA VAL A 507 17.60 13.10 -6.49
C VAL A 507 17.82 11.65 -6.12
N GLY A 508 18.61 11.41 -5.08
CA GLY A 508 18.81 10.09 -4.47
C GLY A 508 18.34 10.11 -3.02
N VAL A 509 17.64 9.07 -2.58
CA VAL A 509 17.32 8.90 -1.15
C VAL A 509 18.32 7.92 -0.56
N ASN A 510 19.04 8.38 0.45
CA ASN A 510 20.06 7.58 1.11
C ASN A 510 19.49 6.75 2.27
N ALA A 511 20.25 5.77 2.73
CA ALA A 511 19.84 4.85 3.80
C ALA A 511 19.69 5.53 5.16
N ALA A 512 20.26 6.73 5.34
CA ALA A 512 20.03 7.58 6.51
C ALA A 512 18.68 8.31 6.45
N GLY A 513 17.98 8.25 5.32
CA GLY A 513 16.66 8.86 5.12
C GLY A 513 16.70 10.30 4.62
N ALA A 514 17.86 10.81 4.21
CA ALA A 514 18.00 12.11 3.57
C ALA A 514 17.72 12.02 2.07
N ALA A 515 17.21 13.11 1.49
CA ALA A 515 17.09 13.28 0.05
C ALA A 515 18.24 14.16 -0.44
N VAL A 516 19.16 13.57 -1.19
CA VAL A 516 20.33 14.24 -1.76
C VAL A 516 20.02 14.68 -3.18
N ILE A 517 20.14 15.97 -3.46
CA ILE A 517 19.74 16.59 -4.73
C ILE A 517 20.98 17.15 -5.41
N TRP A 518 21.32 16.61 -6.58
CA TRP A 518 22.39 17.11 -7.43
C TRP A 518 21.83 18.03 -8.51
N ASP A 519 22.51 19.15 -8.74
CA ASP A 519 22.32 20.02 -9.89
C ASP A 519 23.57 19.96 -10.77
N LEU A 520 23.49 19.14 -11.83
CA LEU A 520 24.57 18.90 -12.78
C LEU A 520 25.08 20.17 -13.46
N GLN A 521 24.28 21.25 -13.51
CA GLN A 521 24.68 22.49 -14.14
C GLN A 521 25.39 23.44 -13.17
N ARG A 522 25.06 23.40 -11.88
CA ARG A 522 25.66 24.27 -10.85
C ARG A 522 26.88 23.65 -10.18
N SER A 523 26.73 22.44 -9.64
CA SER A 523 27.81 21.71 -8.96
C SER A 523 27.40 20.25 -8.75
N SER A 524 28.25 19.30 -9.19
CA SER A 524 28.12 17.89 -8.81
C SER A 524 28.67 17.59 -7.42
N ASP A 525 29.62 18.41 -6.96
CA ASP A 525 30.47 18.07 -5.82
C ASP A 525 29.90 18.62 -4.51
N ALA A 526 28.92 19.52 -4.61
CA ALA A 526 28.19 20.09 -3.49
C ALA A 526 26.68 19.86 -3.66
N PRO A 527 26.19 18.61 -3.50
CA PRO A 527 24.76 18.34 -3.55
C PRO A 527 24.02 19.01 -2.41
N HIS A 528 22.77 19.39 -2.64
CA HIS A 528 21.90 19.83 -1.56
C HIS A 528 21.34 18.60 -0.82
N VAL A 529 21.69 18.46 0.46
CA VAL A 529 21.15 17.41 1.32
C VAL A 529 19.93 17.93 2.05
N LEU A 530 18.75 17.54 1.58
CA LEU A 530 17.51 17.81 2.29
C LEU A 530 17.32 16.77 3.40
N LEU A 531 17.44 17.23 4.64
CA LEU A 531 17.16 16.47 5.85
C LEU A 531 16.58 17.43 6.89
N ASP A 532 15.25 17.49 6.98
CA ASP A 532 14.55 18.42 7.85
C ASP A 532 14.23 17.76 9.20
N PRO A 533 14.65 18.35 10.35
CA PRO A 533 14.36 17.82 11.69
C PRO A 533 12.87 17.64 12.00
N ALA A 534 11.98 18.35 11.29
CA ALA A 534 10.53 18.18 11.41
C ALA A 534 10.02 16.90 10.74
N TRP A 535 10.88 16.11 10.10
CA TRP A 535 10.51 14.81 9.57
C TRP A 535 10.26 13.83 10.70
N SER A 536 9.03 13.34 10.77
CA SER A 536 8.65 12.34 11.75
C SER A 536 9.24 10.95 11.45
N SER A 537 9.75 10.73 10.23
CA SER A 537 10.40 9.50 9.82
C SER A 537 11.33 9.71 8.61
N PRO A 538 12.25 8.77 8.31
CA PRO A 538 13.16 8.90 7.15
C PRO A 538 12.40 8.86 5.81
N ALA A 539 12.92 9.58 4.83
CA ALA A 539 12.45 9.50 3.45
C ALA A 539 12.74 8.09 2.88
N THR A 540 11.82 7.58 2.06
CA THR A 540 11.85 6.22 1.55
C THR A 540 11.97 6.13 0.03
N SER A 541 11.43 7.12 -0.69
CA SER A 541 11.38 7.18 -2.15
C SER A 541 11.14 8.62 -2.60
N ALA A 542 11.63 8.93 -3.81
CA ALA A 542 11.51 10.23 -4.44
C ALA A 542 10.97 10.08 -5.86
N ALA A 543 10.18 11.06 -6.31
CA ALA A 543 9.70 11.15 -7.68
C ALA A 543 9.61 12.62 -8.11
N PHE A 544 9.99 12.94 -9.35
CA PHE A 544 9.83 14.29 -9.88
C PHE A 544 8.40 14.52 -10.35
N ILE A 545 7.84 15.67 -9.99
CA ILE A 545 6.52 16.11 -10.43
C ILE A 545 6.71 17.32 -11.33
N ASN A 546 6.02 17.27 -12.46
CA ASN A 546 5.96 18.36 -13.40
C ASN A 546 4.60 19.06 -13.26
N THR A 547 4.63 20.39 -13.16
CA THR A 547 3.43 21.23 -13.15
C THR A 547 3.57 22.34 -14.18
N PHE A 548 2.46 22.74 -14.78
CA PHE A 548 2.40 23.97 -15.57
C PHE A 548 1.92 25.14 -14.72
N GLU A 549 2.53 26.30 -14.89
CA GLU A 549 2.05 27.55 -14.28
C GLU A 549 1.92 28.62 -15.36
N GLY A 550 0.69 29.04 -15.65
CA GLY A 550 0.35 30.35 -16.23
C GLY A 550 0.54 30.58 -17.75
N ASN A 551 -0.57 30.90 -18.43
CA ASN A 551 -0.72 31.76 -19.62
C ASN A 551 0.48 31.90 -20.58
N GLY A 552 0.97 30.79 -21.15
CA GLY A 552 1.83 30.82 -22.34
C GLY A 552 3.28 31.30 -22.12
N ARG A 553 3.75 31.51 -20.88
CA ARG A 553 5.18 31.68 -20.59
C ARG A 553 5.69 30.52 -19.75
N LEU A 554 6.57 29.74 -20.36
CA LEU A 554 7.11 28.46 -19.92
C LEU A 554 8.03 28.57 -18.68
N PHE A 555 7.55 29.11 -17.56
CA PHE A 555 8.29 29.04 -16.29
C PHE A 555 8.08 27.66 -15.67
N LEU A 556 8.99 26.74 -16.01
CA LEU A 556 9.00 25.38 -15.49
C LEU A 556 9.43 25.36 -14.02
N LYS A 557 8.45 25.23 -13.12
CA LYS A 557 8.67 24.78 -11.74
C LYS A 557 8.87 23.27 -11.75
N VAL A 558 9.89 22.81 -11.05
CA VAL A 558 10.20 21.39 -10.90
C VAL A 558 10.09 21.06 -9.42
N TYR A 559 9.26 20.06 -9.12
CA TYR A 559 8.96 19.64 -7.76
C TYR A 559 9.45 18.22 -7.53
N ILE A 560 9.74 17.88 -6.28
CA ILE A 560 10.08 16.53 -5.84
C ILE A 560 9.05 16.07 -4.82
N ALA A 561 8.33 14.99 -5.11
CA ALA A 561 7.59 14.25 -4.09
C ALA A 561 8.56 13.34 -3.33
N LEU A 562 8.58 13.46 -2.01
CA LEU A 562 9.25 12.54 -1.08
C LEU A 562 8.21 11.79 -0.28
N SER A 563 8.26 10.45 -0.32
CA SER A 563 7.48 9.63 0.59
C SER A 563 8.27 9.27 1.83
N PHE A 564 7.57 9.08 2.93
CA PHE A 564 8.15 8.77 4.23
C PHE A 564 7.60 7.46 4.81
N ARG A 565 8.32 6.88 5.76
CA ARG A 565 7.91 5.63 6.41
C ARG A 565 6.54 5.74 7.10
N GLU A 566 6.23 6.88 7.70
CA GLU A 566 4.96 7.14 8.41
C GLU A 566 3.78 7.48 7.49
N ARG A 567 3.77 6.99 6.25
CA ARG A 567 2.66 7.15 5.29
C ARG A 567 2.37 8.60 4.91
N MET A 568 3.37 9.46 5.06
CA MET A 568 3.33 10.85 4.63
C MET A 568 3.98 10.99 3.26
N VAL A 569 3.47 11.92 2.46
CA VAL A 569 4.16 12.43 1.28
C VAL A 569 4.29 13.95 1.39
N ARG A 570 5.48 14.47 1.15
CA ARG A 570 5.73 15.92 1.03
C ARG A 570 6.23 16.25 -0.36
N VAL A 571 5.86 17.41 -0.88
CA VAL A 571 6.30 17.89 -2.19
C VAL A 571 7.13 19.14 -2.00
N TYR A 572 8.39 19.10 -2.42
CA TYR A 572 9.33 20.22 -2.28
C TYR A 572 9.57 20.91 -3.62
N ASN A 573 9.67 22.24 -3.59
CA ASN A 573 10.15 23.00 -4.74
C ASN A 573 11.68 22.91 -4.80
N ILE A 574 12.25 22.49 -5.92
CA ILE A 574 13.71 22.31 -6.04
C ILE A 574 14.49 23.62 -5.93
N ARG A 575 13.88 24.75 -6.31
CA ARG A 575 14.57 26.04 -6.30
C ARG A 575 14.64 26.66 -4.91
N THR A 576 13.57 26.50 -4.12
CA THR A 576 13.48 27.10 -2.78
C THR A 576 13.72 26.10 -1.66
N TYR A 577 13.65 24.79 -1.96
CA TYR A 577 13.66 23.68 -1.01
C TYR A 577 12.54 23.74 0.04
N GLU A 578 11.52 24.56 -0.20
CA GLU A 578 10.36 24.68 0.67
C GLU A 578 9.32 23.60 0.37
N CYS A 579 8.68 23.11 1.43
CA CYS A 579 7.56 22.18 1.31
C CYS A 579 6.34 22.92 0.76
N SER A 580 5.91 22.53 -0.43
CA SER A 580 4.75 23.07 -1.13
C SER A 580 3.45 22.30 -0.91
N LEU A 581 3.52 21.04 -0.48
CA LEU A 581 2.34 20.22 -0.18
C LEU A 581 2.72 19.15 0.84
N GLU A 582 1.89 18.98 1.87
CA GLU A 582 1.98 17.86 2.80
C GLU A 582 0.69 17.02 2.79
N GLU A 583 0.78 15.78 2.32
CA GLU A 583 -0.29 14.79 2.46
C GLU A 583 0.06 13.79 3.55
N ASN A 584 -0.53 14.00 4.72
CA ASN A 584 -0.31 13.23 5.94
C ASN A 584 -1.52 12.36 6.33
N THR A 585 -2.58 12.30 5.52
CA THR A 585 -3.75 11.49 5.88
C THR A 585 -3.51 10.01 5.62
N VAL A 586 -3.58 9.23 6.70
CA VAL A 586 -3.42 7.78 6.68
C VAL A 586 -4.39 7.14 5.69
N ARG A 587 -3.86 6.41 4.71
CA ARG A 587 -4.65 5.72 3.67
C ARG A 587 -5.18 4.36 4.15
N THR A 588 -6.01 4.43 5.19
CA THR A 588 -7.03 3.45 5.66
C THR A 588 -6.65 2.27 6.57
N ALA A 589 -7.64 1.97 7.45
CA ALA A 589 -7.95 0.81 8.29
C ALA A 589 -6.87 0.22 9.21
N GLY A 590 -6.88 0.65 10.48
CA GLY A 590 -6.34 -0.10 11.60
C GLY A 590 -5.07 0.50 12.20
N HIS A 591 -5.17 0.89 13.48
CA HIS A 591 -4.00 1.06 14.33
C HIS A 591 -3.35 -0.32 14.49
N ILE A 592 -2.18 -0.52 13.90
CA ILE A 592 -1.28 -1.60 14.30
C ILE A 592 -0.17 -0.94 15.11
N ASN A 593 -0.16 -1.19 16.42
CA ASN A 593 0.91 -0.75 17.32
C ASN A 593 2.20 -1.49 16.94
N PHE A 594 3.10 -0.77 16.29
CA PHE A 594 4.39 -1.26 15.78
C PHE A 594 5.48 -1.25 16.88
N PHE A 595 5.21 -1.87 18.04
CA PHE A 595 6.21 -1.94 19.13
C PHE A 595 7.21 -3.11 18.98
N LEU A 596 6.83 -4.17 18.25
CA LEU A 596 7.65 -5.38 18.10
C LEU A 596 8.78 -5.27 17.06
N SER A 597 8.67 -4.35 16.09
CA SER A 597 9.74 -4.14 15.10
C SER A 597 10.97 -3.46 15.71
N GLN A 598 10.80 -2.57 16.70
CA GLN A 598 11.93 -1.88 17.32
C GLN A 598 12.75 -2.81 18.25
N CYS A 599 12.09 -3.70 19.00
CA CYS A 599 12.80 -4.65 19.88
C CYS A 599 13.57 -5.74 19.11
N LEU A 600 13.06 -6.20 17.96
CA LEU A 600 13.77 -7.20 17.15
C LEU A 600 15.02 -6.59 16.48
N ILE A 601 14.98 -5.30 16.13
CA ILE A 601 16.13 -4.56 15.59
C ILE A 601 17.25 -4.45 16.63
N PHE A 602 16.92 -4.21 17.90
CA PHE A 602 17.90 -4.09 18.97
C PHE A 602 18.57 -5.43 19.31
N LEU A 603 17.82 -6.55 19.24
CA LEU A 603 18.37 -7.88 19.53
C LEU A 603 19.22 -8.44 18.38
N ILE A 604 18.96 -8.07 17.12
CA ILE A 604 19.76 -8.52 15.96
C ILE A 604 21.10 -7.76 15.85
N LEU A 605 21.18 -6.54 16.39
CA LEU A 605 22.41 -5.74 16.41
C LEU A 605 23.52 -6.31 17.33
N SER A 606 23.26 -7.33 18.15
CA SER A 606 24.23 -7.86 19.13
C SER A 606 25.11 -9.01 18.64
N THR A 607 24.86 -9.66 17.49
CA THR A 607 25.62 -10.85 17.06
C THR A 607 26.40 -10.65 15.76
N SER A 608 27.70 -10.95 15.77
CA SER A 608 28.72 -10.26 14.97
C SER A 608 28.98 -10.74 13.54
N LEU A 609 28.29 -11.75 13.00
CA LEU A 609 28.62 -12.27 11.66
C LEU A 609 27.44 -12.45 10.68
N LEU A 610 26.19 -12.38 11.13
CA LEU A 610 25.01 -12.43 10.23
C LEU A 610 24.54 -11.03 9.75
N LYS A 611 25.36 -10.00 10.02
CA LYS A 611 24.94 -8.59 10.14
C LYS A 611 24.62 -7.82 8.86
N MET A 612 24.89 -8.33 7.66
CA MET A 612 24.60 -7.57 6.42
C MET A 612 23.52 -8.17 5.50
N LYS A 613 23.31 -9.49 5.51
CA LYS A 613 22.35 -10.11 4.60
C LYS A 613 20.90 -10.08 5.10
N LEU A 614 20.68 -10.21 6.42
CA LEU A 614 19.32 -10.29 6.99
C LEU A 614 18.74 -8.93 7.40
N VAL A 615 19.59 -8.01 7.90
CA VAL A 615 19.19 -6.67 8.35
C VAL A 615 18.79 -5.79 7.15
N SER A 616 19.51 -5.90 6.02
CA SER A 616 19.10 -5.32 4.73
C SER A 616 17.86 -5.97 4.12
N PHE A 617 17.45 -7.16 4.57
CA PHE A 617 16.27 -7.84 4.02
C PHE A 617 14.99 -7.53 4.78
N VAL A 618 15.05 -7.05 6.03
CA VAL A 618 13.84 -6.79 6.84
C VAL A 618 13.53 -5.29 6.97
N LEU A 619 14.55 -4.41 6.94
CA LEU A 619 14.37 -2.95 6.96
C LEU A 619 13.96 -2.33 5.62
N PHE A 620 14.02 -3.09 4.51
CA PHE A 620 13.68 -2.61 3.17
C PHE A 620 12.20 -2.77 2.79
N TYR A 621 11.43 -3.55 3.55
CA TYR A 621 10.16 -4.12 3.06
C TYR A 621 8.86 -3.41 3.51
N LEU A 622 8.93 -2.42 4.42
CA LEU A 622 7.74 -1.70 4.92
C LEU A 622 7.87 -0.19 4.66
N ARG A 623 7.40 0.31 3.51
CA ARG A 623 7.59 1.72 3.10
C ARG A 623 6.39 2.28 2.33
N SER A 624 6.06 3.55 2.55
CA SER A 624 5.34 4.31 1.52
C SER A 624 6.29 4.50 0.33
N ARG A 625 5.76 4.46 -0.89
CA ARG A 625 6.53 4.77 -2.10
C ARG A 625 5.76 5.76 -2.96
N VAL A 626 6.51 6.47 -3.80
CA VAL A 626 5.99 7.39 -4.80
C VAL A 626 6.53 7.01 -6.16
N SER A 627 5.72 7.24 -7.18
CA SER A 627 6.07 7.06 -8.60
C SER A 627 5.34 8.14 -9.39
N SER A 628 5.87 8.52 -10.55
CA SER A 628 5.29 9.58 -11.38
C SER A 628 5.38 9.18 -12.85
N GLN A 629 4.46 9.69 -13.66
CA GLN A 629 4.58 9.65 -15.12
C GLN A 629 4.65 11.10 -15.64
N PRO A 630 5.84 11.73 -15.54
CA PRO A 630 6.03 13.16 -15.80
C PRO A 630 5.77 13.56 -17.26
N ARG A 631 5.72 12.59 -18.19
CA ARG A 631 5.40 12.81 -19.61
C ARG A 631 3.91 13.08 -19.85
N LEU A 632 3.06 12.64 -18.93
CA LEU A 632 1.62 12.53 -19.19
C LEU A 632 0.77 13.21 -18.11
N LEU A 633 1.15 13.08 -16.85
CA LEU A 633 0.28 13.38 -15.72
C LEU A 633 0.86 14.51 -14.83
N PRO A 634 0.04 15.50 -14.43
CA PRO A 634 0.41 16.58 -13.52
C PRO A 634 0.36 16.15 -12.04
N GLY A 635 1.11 15.11 -11.70
CA GLY A 635 1.05 14.55 -10.34
C GLY A 635 1.86 13.27 -10.16
N PHE A 636 1.56 12.56 -9.08
CA PHE A 636 2.27 11.36 -8.69
C PHE A 636 1.34 10.31 -8.08
N PHE A 637 1.71 9.04 -8.28
CA PHE A 637 1.15 7.91 -7.57
C PHE A 637 1.82 7.80 -6.22
N ALA A 638 1.01 7.59 -5.19
CA ALA A 638 1.50 7.22 -3.89
C ALA A 638 0.77 5.94 -3.47
N PHE A 639 1.54 4.96 -3.01
CA PHE A 639 1.07 3.62 -2.72
C PHE A 639 1.78 3.07 -1.49
N GLN A 640 1.09 2.18 -0.79
CA GLN A 640 1.56 1.64 0.47
C GLN A 640 2.15 0.25 0.24
N ALA A 641 3.45 0.12 0.51
CA ALA A 641 4.11 -1.16 0.68
C ALA A 641 4.12 -1.52 2.18
N GLU A 642 2.95 -1.74 2.77
CA GLU A 642 2.82 -2.30 4.12
C GLU A 642 2.06 -3.64 4.10
N TYR A 643 2.42 -4.54 5.01
CA TYR A 643 1.85 -5.87 5.12
C TYR A 643 0.53 -5.86 5.91
N PHE A 644 -0.56 -6.35 5.31
CA PHE A 644 -1.85 -6.47 6.02
C PHE A 644 -1.97 -7.82 6.72
N SER A 645 -1.97 -7.81 8.06
CA SER A 645 -2.11 -9.01 8.89
C SER A 645 -3.56 -9.43 9.14
N SER A 646 -4.51 -8.49 9.02
CA SER A 646 -5.93 -8.81 9.04
C SER A 646 -6.36 -9.14 7.61
N GLY A 647 -6.97 -10.31 7.39
CA GLY A 647 -7.45 -10.77 6.06
C GLY A 647 -8.51 -9.90 5.37
N THR A 648 -8.63 -8.63 5.76
CA THR A 648 -9.35 -7.57 5.05
C THR A 648 -8.38 -6.77 4.21
N VAL A 649 -8.42 -6.97 2.89
CA VAL A 649 -7.66 -6.18 1.91
C VAL A 649 -7.93 -4.68 2.13
N PRO A 650 -6.90 -3.82 2.13
CA PRO A 650 -7.09 -2.39 2.34
C PRO A 650 -8.03 -1.79 1.32
N SER A 651 -8.77 -0.80 1.77
CA SER A 651 -9.74 -0.15 0.89
C SER A 651 -9.09 0.66 -0.23
N ASN A 652 -7.83 1.13 -0.08
CA ASN A 652 -7.07 1.96 -1.04
C ASN A 652 -5.58 1.56 -1.11
N GLY A 653 -5.18 0.69 -2.05
CA GLY A 653 -3.78 0.27 -2.21
C GLY A 653 -2.91 1.30 -2.96
N VAL A 654 -3.45 1.86 -4.04
CA VAL A 654 -2.80 2.90 -4.86
C VAL A 654 -3.72 4.11 -4.99
N CYS A 655 -3.17 5.32 -4.91
CA CYS A 655 -3.88 6.52 -5.35
C CYS A 655 -2.97 7.47 -6.12
N PHE A 656 -3.58 8.26 -7.00
CA PHE A 656 -2.95 9.36 -7.70
C PHE A 656 -3.25 10.68 -6.98
N ILE A 657 -2.23 11.50 -6.77
CA ILE A 657 -2.35 12.86 -6.28
C ILE A 657 -2.10 13.79 -7.46
N CYS A 658 -3.14 14.53 -7.85
CA CYS A 658 -3.04 15.60 -8.84
C CYS A 658 -2.77 16.92 -8.11
N THR A 659 -1.65 17.56 -8.39
CA THR A 659 -1.24 18.81 -7.75
C THR A 659 -1.78 20.05 -8.47
N GLU A 660 -2.40 19.89 -9.64
CA GLU A 660 -3.00 20.99 -10.41
C GLU A 660 -4.48 21.17 -10.05
N ALA A 661 -4.76 22.07 -9.09
CA ALA A 661 -6.11 22.59 -8.84
C ALA A 661 -6.11 24.13 -8.85
N LYS A 662 -7.23 24.72 -9.31
CA LYS A 662 -7.37 26.19 -9.42
C LYS A 662 -7.46 26.91 -8.09
N SER A 663 -7.84 26.21 -7.02
CA SER A 663 -8.17 26.78 -5.70
C SER A 663 -7.08 26.56 -4.65
N ASP A 664 -5.80 26.63 -5.05
CA ASP A 664 -4.63 26.27 -4.20
C ASP A 664 -4.87 24.98 -3.39
N GLY A 665 -5.17 23.92 -4.14
CA GLY A 665 -5.61 22.65 -3.60
C GLY A 665 -5.07 21.49 -4.42
N TYR A 666 -5.52 20.28 -4.08
CA TYR A 666 -5.11 19.08 -4.80
C TYR A 666 -6.19 18.00 -4.73
N PHE A 667 -6.12 17.07 -5.69
CA PHE A 667 -7.05 15.95 -5.79
C PHE A 667 -6.39 14.65 -5.33
N VAL A 668 -7.12 13.85 -4.57
CA VAL A 668 -6.74 12.49 -4.22
C VAL A 668 -7.68 11.52 -4.92
N LEU A 669 -7.17 10.85 -5.95
CA LEU A 669 -7.90 9.87 -6.77
C LEU A 669 -7.47 8.43 -6.39
N PRO A 670 -8.28 7.68 -5.61
CA PRO A 670 -7.99 6.29 -5.34
C PRO A 670 -8.14 5.46 -6.62
N LEU A 671 -7.24 4.51 -6.85
CA LEU A 671 -7.27 3.63 -8.02
C LEU A 671 -7.84 2.25 -7.67
N ALA A 672 -8.16 1.49 -8.71
CA ALA A 672 -8.67 0.14 -8.57
C ALA A 672 -7.59 -0.87 -8.19
N ASN A 673 -6.31 -0.60 -8.49
CA ASN A 673 -5.14 -1.42 -8.15
C ASN A 673 -5.08 -1.71 -6.64
N LYS A 674 -5.31 -2.97 -6.28
CA LYS A 674 -5.36 -3.44 -4.89
C LYS A 674 -4.74 -4.81 -4.79
N HIS A 675 -3.57 -4.85 -4.16
CA HIS A 675 -2.90 -6.07 -3.81
C HIS A 675 -3.40 -6.55 -2.45
N GLU A 676 -3.57 -7.87 -2.29
CA GLU A 676 -4.16 -8.45 -1.08
C GLU A 676 -3.25 -8.31 0.13
N LEU A 677 -1.93 -8.39 -0.10
CA LEU A 677 -0.91 -8.34 0.94
C LEU A 677 -0.19 -7.01 0.99
N MET A 678 0.33 -6.53 -0.16
CA MET A 678 1.15 -5.33 -0.24
C MET A 678 1.39 -4.94 -1.69
N THR A 679 1.36 -3.63 -2.01
CA THR A 679 1.75 -3.12 -3.34
C THR A 679 3.25 -2.81 -3.32
N TRP A 680 4.00 -3.36 -4.27
CA TRP A 680 5.45 -3.18 -4.35
C TRP A 680 5.89 -2.00 -5.20
N ASP A 681 5.25 -1.89 -6.36
CA ASP A 681 5.63 -0.93 -7.37
C ASP A 681 4.45 -0.58 -8.27
N VAL A 682 4.48 0.63 -8.82
CA VAL A 682 3.45 1.21 -9.67
C VAL A 682 4.11 2.01 -10.76
N THR A 683 3.69 1.77 -12.00
CA THR A 683 4.10 2.53 -13.17
C THR A 683 2.89 2.84 -14.03
N THR A 684 3.05 3.76 -14.98
CA THR A 684 1.98 4.11 -15.92
C THR A 684 2.55 4.20 -17.32
N SER A 685 1.90 3.49 -18.24
CA SER A 685 2.24 3.50 -19.65
C SER A 685 2.00 4.91 -20.22
N PRO A 686 3.01 5.56 -20.80
CA PRO A 686 2.83 6.88 -21.40
C PRO A 686 1.98 6.84 -22.67
N THR A 687 1.82 5.67 -23.31
CA THR A 687 1.15 5.55 -24.61
C THR A 687 -0.35 5.30 -24.51
N ASN A 688 -0.81 4.73 -23.40
CA ASN A 688 -2.23 4.45 -23.19
C ASN A 688 -2.76 4.77 -21.78
N ALA A 689 -1.91 5.35 -20.92
CA ALA A 689 -2.23 5.72 -19.54
C ALA A 689 -2.71 4.56 -18.65
N VAL A 690 -2.44 3.31 -19.04
CA VAL A 690 -2.71 2.14 -18.21
C VAL A 690 -1.75 2.16 -17.02
N VAL A 691 -2.31 2.10 -15.82
CA VAL A 691 -1.58 2.02 -14.56
C VAL A 691 -1.34 0.55 -14.22
N ALA A 692 -0.08 0.14 -14.29
CA ALA A 692 0.35 -1.20 -13.92
C ALA A 692 0.89 -1.20 -12.48
N SER A 693 0.49 -2.19 -11.69
CA SER A 693 1.01 -2.40 -10.33
C SER A 693 1.31 -3.87 -10.05
N CYS A 694 2.34 -4.11 -9.25
CA CYS A 694 2.69 -5.45 -8.78
C CYS A 694 2.77 -5.50 -7.25
N GLY A 695 2.73 -6.70 -6.67
CA GLY A 695 2.68 -6.86 -5.22
C GLY A 695 3.23 -8.17 -4.69
N VAL A 696 3.32 -8.24 -3.35
CA VAL A 696 3.73 -9.46 -2.60
C VAL A 696 2.79 -10.62 -2.88
N ASP A 697 1.56 -10.32 -3.29
CA ASP A 697 0.55 -11.31 -3.64
C ASP A 697 0.80 -12.01 -5.00
N GLY A 698 1.92 -11.71 -5.67
CA GLY A 698 2.32 -12.34 -6.93
C GLY A 698 1.45 -11.93 -8.12
N ARG A 699 0.70 -10.84 -7.99
CA ARG A 699 -0.22 -10.36 -9.03
C ARG A 699 0.35 -9.17 -9.79
N LEU A 700 0.05 -9.13 -11.09
CA LEU A 700 0.16 -7.94 -11.94
C LEU A 700 -1.25 -7.43 -12.23
N LEU A 701 -1.52 -6.21 -11.80
CA LEU A 701 -2.81 -5.55 -12.02
C LEU A 701 -2.64 -4.39 -13.01
N LEU A 702 -3.50 -4.33 -14.01
CA LEU A 702 -3.59 -3.25 -14.98
C LEU A 702 -4.90 -2.51 -14.75
N SER A 703 -4.85 -1.19 -14.64
CA SER A 703 -6.07 -0.37 -14.53
C SER A 703 -6.03 0.82 -15.47
N ALA A 704 -7.22 1.27 -15.88
CA ALA A 704 -7.38 2.49 -16.64
C ALA A 704 -8.48 3.32 -15.96
N ASN A 705 -8.25 4.63 -15.77
CA ASN A 705 -9.18 5.50 -15.07
C ASN A 705 -9.31 6.83 -15.80
N GLY A 706 -10.53 7.14 -16.26
CA GLY A 706 -10.81 8.35 -17.05
C GLY A 706 -10.70 9.67 -16.30
N ARG A 707 -10.51 9.64 -14.97
CA ARG A 707 -10.21 10.82 -14.15
C ARG A 707 -8.72 11.09 -13.97
N LEU A 708 -7.84 10.23 -14.49
CA LEU A 708 -6.42 10.55 -14.62
C LEU A 708 -6.27 11.57 -15.75
N ALA A 709 -6.50 12.84 -15.42
CA ALA A 709 -6.37 13.93 -16.36
C ALA A 709 -4.91 14.08 -16.80
N THR A 710 -4.70 14.04 -18.12
CA THR A 710 -3.41 14.29 -18.74
C THR A 710 -3.19 15.79 -18.90
N PHE A 711 -1.95 16.20 -19.17
CA PHE A 711 -1.65 17.60 -19.47
C PHE A 711 -2.53 18.12 -20.62
N GLY A 712 -3.12 19.31 -20.43
CA GLY A 712 -4.00 19.92 -21.42
C GLY A 712 -5.36 19.25 -21.61
N SER A 713 -5.70 18.22 -20.83
CA SER A 713 -7.05 17.62 -20.89
C SER A 713 -8.11 18.61 -20.44
N SER A 714 -9.16 18.77 -21.24
CA SER A 714 -10.27 19.68 -20.94
C SER A 714 -11.46 18.99 -20.26
N MET A 715 -11.44 17.65 -20.13
CA MET A 715 -12.57 16.90 -19.59
C MET A 715 -12.15 15.61 -18.87
N ASP A 716 -12.98 15.23 -17.90
CA ASP A 716 -12.90 13.93 -17.22
C ASP A 716 -13.74 12.90 -17.97
N PHE A 717 -13.28 11.65 -18.02
CA PHE A 717 -14.00 10.54 -18.62
C PHE A 717 -14.56 9.60 -17.54
N ALA A 718 -15.80 9.14 -17.75
CA ALA A 718 -16.52 8.30 -16.79
C ALA A 718 -16.23 6.81 -17.02
N PHE A 719 -14.99 6.37 -16.79
CA PHE A 719 -14.66 4.94 -16.77
C PHE A 719 -13.59 4.63 -15.73
N SER A 720 -13.60 3.39 -15.23
CA SER A 720 -12.53 2.86 -14.38
C SER A 720 -12.50 1.34 -14.47
N VAL A 721 -11.52 0.79 -15.16
CA VAL A 721 -11.38 -0.65 -15.39
C VAL A 721 -10.17 -1.19 -14.63
N LEU A 722 -10.26 -2.43 -14.16
CA LEU A 722 -9.17 -3.20 -13.57
C LEU A 722 -9.17 -4.57 -14.25
N LYS A 723 -8.00 -5.00 -14.71
CA LYS A 723 -7.71 -6.33 -15.24
C LYS A 723 -6.54 -6.92 -14.46
N SER A 724 -6.72 -8.10 -13.89
CA SER A 724 -5.61 -8.87 -13.32
C SER A 724 -4.91 -9.62 -14.46
N ALA A 725 -3.77 -9.09 -14.92
CA ALA A 725 -3.08 -9.58 -16.10
C ALA A 725 -2.21 -10.81 -15.84
N LEU A 726 -1.76 -11.02 -14.61
CA LEU A 726 -0.93 -12.16 -14.22
C LEU A 726 -1.16 -12.46 -12.74
N ALA A 727 -1.17 -13.73 -12.36
CA ALA A 727 -1.04 -14.16 -10.97
C ALA A 727 -0.10 -15.36 -10.89
N ILE A 728 0.85 -15.30 -9.95
CA ILE A 728 1.82 -16.36 -9.71
C ILE A 728 1.57 -16.95 -8.33
N THR A 729 1.45 -18.28 -8.27
CA THR A 729 1.33 -19.01 -7.01
C THR A 729 2.55 -19.88 -6.82
N ARG A 730 3.27 -19.70 -5.70
CA ARG A 730 4.37 -20.59 -5.36
C ARG A 730 3.80 -21.87 -4.75
N ARG A 731 4.20 -22.99 -5.31
CA ARG A 731 3.82 -24.32 -4.85
C ARG A 731 5.05 -25.04 -4.32
N ARG A 732 4.79 -26.04 -3.48
CA ARG A 732 5.80 -26.90 -2.89
C ARG A 732 5.31 -28.32 -2.83
N ILE A 733 6.25 -29.26 -2.77
CA ILE A 733 5.93 -30.66 -2.49
C ILE A 733 5.25 -30.72 -1.11
N SER A 734 4.04 -31.28 -1.07
CA SER A 734 3.31 -31.48 0.17
C SER A 734 3.78 -32.80 0.80
N ASP A 735 4.28 -32.79 2.03
CA ASP A 735 4.31 -34.04 2.80
C ASP A 735 2.87 -34.53 2.96
N PRO A 736 2.59 -35.83 2.78
CA PRO A 736 1.25 -36.36 3.01
C PRO A 736 0.78 -35.98 4.42
N GLU A 737 -0.38 -35.33 4.54
CA GLU A 737 -1.00 -35.06 5.86
C GLU A 737 -1.09 -36.34 6.71
N SER A 738 -1.21 -37.50 6.07
CA SER A 738 -1.20 -38.83 6.71
C SER A 738 0.12 -39.19 7.41
N GLN A 739 1.29 -38.72 6.92
CA GLN A 739 2.57 -38.87 7.63
C GLN A 739 2.70 -37.89 8.79
N ARG A 740 2.11 -36.69 8.68
CA ARG A 740 2.07 -35.70 9.78
C ARG A 740 1.21 -36.18 10.95
N LEU A 741 0.05 -36.77 10.67
CA LEU A 741 -0.82 -37.40 11.68
C LEU A 741 -0.27 -38.73 12.21
N GLY A 742 0.43 -39.52 11.37
CA GLY A 742 1.07 -40.78 11.78
C GLY A 742 2.24 -40.59 12.75
N ASN A 743 3.11 -39.60 12.48
CA ASN A 743 4.22 -39.26 13.38
C ASN A 743 3.75 -38.63 14.69
N LEU A 744 2.56 -38.00 14.70
CA LEU A 744 1.90 -37.52 15.92
C LEU A 744 1.37 -38.68 16.77
N LYS A 745 0.84 -39.75 16.17
CA LYS A 745 0.34 -40.93 16.92
C LYS A 745 1.48 -41.76 17.52
N ASN A 746 2.58 -41.93 16.80
CA ASN A 746 3.71 -42.75 17.28
C ASN A 746 4.50 -42.07 18.41
N ASN A 747 4.41 -40.74 18.55
CA ASN A 747 5.06 -39.98 19.62
C ASN A 747 4.10 -39.57 20.75
N SER A 748 2.80 -39.90 20.67
CA SER A 748 1.78 -39.44 21.63
C SER A 748 1.44 -40.43 22.75
N GLU A 749 2.13 -41.56 22.89
CA GLU A 749 1.88 -42.48 24.01
C GLU A 749 2.51 -42.03 25.35
N ALA A 750 3.10 -40.83 25.44
CA ALA A 750 3.77 -40.40 26.69
C ALA A 750 3.53 -38.94 27.17
N ALA A 751 2.57 -38.17 26.64
CA ALA A 751 2.28 -36.84 27.20
C ALA A 751 0.83 -36.37 26.99
N GLU A 752 -0.03 -36.61 27.97
CA GLU A 752 -1.32 -35.93 28.07
C GLU A 752 -1.11 -34.42 28.29
N GLY A 753 -1.69 -33.58 27.42
CA GLY A 753 -2.02 -32.20 27.77
C GLY A 753 -1.39 -31.04 26.97
N LYS A 754 -0.72 -31.26 25.83
CA LYS A 754 -0.34 -30.16 24.91
C LYS A 754 -1.00 -30.33 23.55
N GLU A 755 -1.78 -29.34 23.12
CA GLU A 755 -2.25 -29.25 21.73
C GLU A 755 -1.03 -29.30 20.78
N PRO A 756 -1.09 -30.08 19.68
CA PRO A 756 0.02 -30.18 18.75
C PRO A 756 0.28 -28.83 18.09
N HIS A 757 1.47 -28.26 18.35
CA HIS A 757 1.91 -27.08 17.63
C HIS A 757 2.11 -27.44 16.14
N PRO A 758 1.57 -26.65 15.20
CA PRO A 758 1.82 -26.86 13.78
C PRO A 758 3.33 -26.78 13.53
N GLN A 759 3.89 -27.87 13.01
CA GLN A 759 5.29 -27.96 12.66
C GLN A 759 5.62 -26.87 11.62
N ALA A 760 6.69 -26.12 11.86
CA ALA A 760 7.15 -25.09 10.93
C ALA A 760 7.41 -25.72 9.56
N CYS A 761 7.03 -25.00 8.50
CA CYS A 761 7.27 -25.46 7.14
C CYS A 761 8.77 -25.58 6.87
N PRO A 762 9.22 -26.53 6.03
CA PRO A 762 10.61 -26.61 5.62
C PRO A 762 11.07 -25.28 5.00
N SER A 763 12.25 -24.81 5.41
CA SER A 763 12.93 -23.66 4.80
C SER A 763 13.99 -24.20 3.84
N TYR A 764 13.84 -23.94 2.54
CA TYR A 764 14.84 -24.31 1.54
C TYR A 764 15.91 -23.23 1.50
N THR A 765 17.14 -23.60 1.88
CA THR A 765 18.26 -22.64 2.03
C THR A 765 19.25 -22.71 0.87
N THR A 766 19.20 -23.79 0.08
CA THR A 766 20.03 -23.97 -1.12
C THR A 766 19.22 -23.78 -2.41
N HIS A 767 19.92 -23.52 -3.51
CA HIS A 767 19.29 -23.41 -4.83
C HIS A 767 18.77 -24.77 -5.27
N GLU A 768 19.54 -25.83 -5.06
CA GLU A 768 19.21 -27.21 -5.37
C GLU A 768 17.95 -27.67 -4.64
N ASP A 769 17.81 -27.36 -3.35
CA ASP A 769 16.59 -27.66 -2.59
C ASP A 769 15.38 -26.93 -3.17
N THR A 770 15.56 -25.65 -3.54
CA THR A 770 14.51 -24.85 -4.18
C THR A 770 14.08 -25.48 -5.50
N LEU A 771 15.04 -25.96 -6.31
CA LEU A 771 14.74 -26.64 -7.56
C LEU A 771 13.95 -27.93 -7.30
N GLN A 772 14.35 -28.74 -6.34
CA GLN A 772 13.74 -30.05 -6.09
C GLN A 772 12.35 -29.98 -5.46
N HIS A 773 12.04 -28.90 -4.72
CA HIS A 773 10.85 -28.85 -3.88
C HIS A 773 9.84 -27.76 -4.24
N LEU A 774 10.20 -26.77 -5.07
CA LEU A 774 9.36 -25.63 -5.40
C LEU A 774 9.08 -25.51 -6.89
N TRP A 775 7.88 -25.02 -7.22
CA TRP A 775 7.52 -24.59 -8.56
C TRP A 775 6.52 -23.41 -8.53
N LEU A 776 6.32 -22.78 -9.68
CA LEU A 776 5.39 -21.67 -9.86
C LEU A 776 4.24 -22.06 -10.78
N ASP A 777 3.02 -21.90 -10.29
CA ASP A 777 1.81 -21.95 -11.11
C ASP A 777 1.51 -20.53 -11.63
N ILE A 778 1.43 -20.38 -12.94
CA ILE A 778 1.19 -19.11 -13.62
C ILE A 778 -0.25 -19.08 -14.15
N SER A 779 -1.02 -18.06 -13.75
CA SER A 779 -2.38 -17.81 -14.23
C SER A 779 -2.43 -16.50 -15.02
N LEU A 780 -2.86 -16.58 -16.29
CA LEU A 780 -2.98 -15.44 -17.21
C LEU A 780 -4.38 -14.80 -17.19
N LYS A 781 -5.39 -15.53 -16.69
CA LYS A 781 -6.77 -15.05 -16.48
C LYS A 781 -7.24 -15.39 -15.06
N PRO A 782 -6.63 -14.83 -14.00
CA PRO A 782 -6.99 -15.17 -12.63
C PRO A 782 -8.41 -14.77 -12.22
N GLU A 783 -9.07 -13.84 -12.94
CA GLU A 783 -10.44 -13.41 -12.62
C GLU A 783 -11.51 -14.48 -12.87
N THR A 784 -11.27 -15.41 -13.80
CA THR A 784 -12.16 -16.55 -14.05
C THR A 784 -12.01 -17.64 -12.99
N GLN A 785 -10.91 -17.64 -12.25
CA GLN A 785 -10.68 -18.53 -11.10
C GLN A 785 -11.34 -17.94 -9.85
N THR A 786 -12.68 -17.91 -9.86
CA THR A 786 -13.54 -17.44 -8.77
C THR A 786 -13.55 -18.40 -7.59
N ARG A 787 -12.39 -18.60 -6.96
CA ARG A 787 -12.35 -18.88 -5.53
C ARG A 787 -11.53 -17.79 -4.89
N ARG A 788 -12.23 -16.95 -4.11
CA ARG A 788 -11.65 -16.33 -2.92
C ARG A 788 -11.19 -17.46 -2.01
N THR A 789 -10.11 -18.15 -2.33
CA THR A 789 -9.27 -18.74 -1.30
C THR A 789 -8.81 -17.52 -0.52
N ARG A 790 -9.52 -17.25 0.59
CA ARG A 790 -8.96 -16.50 1.69
C ARG A 790 -7.53 -17.04 1.80
N LEU A 791 -6.52 -16.20 1.59
CA LEU A 791 -5.14 -16.62 1.79
C LEU A 791 -5.10 -17.18 3.22
N ASP A 792 -5.11 -18.51 3.36
CA ASP A 792 -5.14 -19.21 4.64
C ASP A 792 -3.73 -19.17 5.23
N TYR A 793 -3.12 -17.98 5.29
CA TYR A 793 -1.70 -17.81 5.54
C TYR A 793 -1.42 -16.82 6.66
N SER A 794 -0.69 -17.32 7.65
CA SER A 794 0.19 -16.51 8.48
C SER A 794 1.24 -15.83 7.59
N ALA A 795 1.69 -14.63 7.97
CA ALA A 795 2.68 -13.83 7.22
C ALA A 795 4.07 -14.47 7.02
N LEU A 796 4.26 -15.68 7.56
CA LEU A 796 5.49 -16.48 7.43
C LEU A 796 5.33 -17.61 6.38
N ASP A 797 4.17 -17.73 5.75
CA ASP A 797 3.95 -18.75 4.74
C ASP A 797 4.54 -18.30 3.39
N LEU A 798 5.72 -18.82 3.08
CA LEU A 798 6.53 -18.63 1.86
C LEU A 798 5.82 -19.07 0.55
N ARG A 799 4.49 -19.23 0.54
CA ARG A 799 3.67 -19.77 -0.55
C ARG A 799 3.28 -18.76 -1.64
N VAL A 800 3.61 -17.48 -1.49
CA VAL A 800 3.37 -16.49 -2.54
C VAL A 800 4.69 -16.01 -3.12
N GLU A 801 4.80 -16.11 -4.44
CA GLU A 801 5.93 -15.52 -5.18
C GLU A 801 5.71 -14.02 -5.27
N SER A 802 6.69 -13.22 -4.84
CA SER A 802 6.56 -11.77 -4.78
C SER A 802 7.03 -11.14 -6.10
N LEU A 803 6.18 -10.31 -6.72
CA LEU A 803 6.56 -9.45 -7.84
C LEU A 803 6.98 -8.07 -7.29
N ASN A 804 8.26 -7.72 -7.41
CA ASN A 804 8.88 -6.61 -6.68
C ASN A 804 8.92 -5.30 -7.45
N CYS A 805 8.88 -5.36 -8.79
CA CYS A 805 8.99 -4.19 -9.64
C CYS A 805 8.14 -4.32 -10.91
N VAL A 806 7.75 -3.18 -11.46
CA VAL A 806 6.99 -3.09 -12.71
C VAL A 806 7.45 -1.91 -13.55
N ALA A 807 7.61 -2.13 -14.86
CA ALA A 807 7.94 -1.10 -15.82
C ALA A 807 7.03 -1.20 -17.05
N THR A 808 6.83 -0.07 -17.71
CA THR A 808 6.14 -0.03 -19.01
C THR A 808 7.05 0.64 -20.02
N ASN A 809 6.86 0.27 -21.28
CA ASN A 809 7.66 0.80 -22.36
C ASN A 809 7.11 2.11 -22.93
N ASN A 810 7.88 2.67 -23.87
CA ASN A 810 7.62 3.96 -24.49
C ASN A 810 7.13 3.84 -25.95
N LEU A 811 7.14 2.64 -26.54
CA LEU A 811 6.73 2.41 -27.93
C LEU A 811 5.21 2.45 -28.12
N LEU A 812 4.81 2.54 -29.40
CA LEU A 812 3.42 2.54 -29.84
C LEU A 812 2.63 1.32 -29.33
N ARG A 813 3.25 0.14 -29.28
CA ARG A 813 2.68 -1.05 -28.65
C ARG A 813 3.08 -1.07 -27.18
N SER A 814 2.10 -0.89 -26.29
CA SER A 814 2.34 -0.87 -24.84
C SER A 814 2.59 -2.28 -24.30
N PHE A 815 3.77 -2.50 -23.72
CA PHE A 815 4.15 -3.68 -22.95
C PHE A 815 4.38 -3.34 -21.49
N VAL A 816 4.18 -4.34 -20.63
CA VAL A 816 4.47 -4.29 -19.20
C VAL A 816 5.46 -5.39 -18.86
N PHE A 817 6.48 -5.01 -18.10
CA PHE A 817 7.53 -5.87 -17.60
C PHE A 817 7.36 -5.95 -16.08
N THR A 818 7.37 -7.14 -15.51
CA THR A 818 7.36 -7.31 -14.05
C THR A 818 8.27 -8.45 -13.64
N GLY A 819 8.90 -8.34 -12.47
CA GLY A 819 9.90 -9.29 -12.01
C GLY A 819 9.95 -9.38 -10.49
N GLY A 820 10.46 -10.50 -9.98
CA GLY A 820 10.32 -10.86 -8.58
C GLY A 820 11.51 -11.59 -7.97
N GLN A 821 11.25 -12.26 -6.83
CA GLN A 821 12.26 -12.97 -6.05
C GLN A 821 12.82 -14.20 -6.76
N ALA A 822 11.99 -14.91 -7.54
CA ALA A 822 12.40 -16.06 -8.35
C ALA A 822 13.37 -15.71 -9.49
N GLY A 823 13.61 -14.41 -9.73
CA GLY A 823 14.42 -13.95 -10.83
C GLY A 823 13.79 -14.15 -12.20
N LEU A 824 12.50 -14.49 -12.26
CA LEU A 824 11.76 -14.56 -13.52
C LEU A 824 11.17 -13.18 -13.81
N MET A 825 11.38 -12.69 -15.03
CA MET A 825 10.74 -11.52 -15.58
C MET A 825 9.64 -11.95 -16.53
N PHE A 826 8.48 -11.32 -16.40
CA PHE A 826 7.29 -11.58 -17.18
C PHE A 826 6.99 -10.37 -18.05
N ILE A 827 6.77 -10.60 -19.33
CA ILE A 827 6.47 -9.57 -20.33
C ILE A 827 5.08 -9.87 -20.89
N ARG A 828 4.20 -8.86 -20.83
CA ARG A 828 2.83 -8.97 -21.32
C ARG A 828 2.39 -7.68 -22.01
N PRO A 829 1.39 -7.74 -22.89
CA PRO A 829 0.70 -6.54 -23.36
C PRO A 829 0.15 -5.72 -22.18
N CYS A 830 0.43 -4.42 -22.17
CA CYS A 830 -0.07 -3.48 -21.18
C CYS A 830 -1.42 -2.91 -21.62
N VAL A 831 -2.44 -3.77 -21.75
CA VAL A 831 -3.77 -3.39 -22.22
C VAL A 831 -4.86 -3.89 -21.27
N VAL A 832 -5.91 -3.09 -21.12
CA VAL A 832 -7.10 -3.40 -20.31
C VAL A 832 -8.29 -3.88 -21.14
N ASP A 833 -8.19 -3.80 -22.46
CA ASP A 833 -9.24 -4.17 -23.42
C ASP A 833 -8.84 -5.49 -24.11
N ASP A 834 -9.76 -6.45 -24.14
CA ASP A 834 -9.58 -7.76 -24.78
C ASP A 834 -9.80 -7.69 -26.30
N SER A 835 -10.27 -6.57 -26.85
CA SER A 835 -10.53 -6.41 -28.29
C SER A 835 -9.30 -6.04 -29.13
N GLN A 836 -8.15 -5.75 -28.50
CA GLN A 836 -6.91 -5.36 -29.19
C GLN A 836 -5.89 -6.50 -29.34
N THR A 837 -6.24 -7.74 -29.01
CA THR A 837 -5.29 -8.88 -28.94
C THR A 837 -5.02 -9.61 -30.25
N ALA A 838 -5.60 -9.22 -31.39
CA ALA A 838 -5.40 -9.91 -32.66
C ALA A 838 -4.50 -9.13 -33.63
N VAL A 839 -3.20 -9.05 -33.36
CA VAL A 839 -2.18 -8.90 -34.41
C VAL A 839 -1.11 -9.95 -34.16
N GLY A 840 -0.89 -10.82 -35.16
CA GLY A 840 -0.05 -12.01 -35.05
C GLY A 840 1.39 -11.70 -34.62
N PHE A 841 1.90 -12.53 -33.72
CA PHE A 841 3.24 -12.43 -33.14
C PHE A 841 4.37 -12.68 -34.14
N GLU A 842 4.09 -13.28 -35.31
CA GLU A 842 5.11 -13.45 -36.37
C GLU A 842 5.64 -12.11 -36.93
N GLU A 843 4.87 -11.03 -36.84
CA GLU A 843 5.32 -9.68 -37.20
C GLU A 843 6.18 -9.00 -36.11
N LEU A 844 6.28 -9.55 -34.89
CA LEU A 844 7.00 -8.94 -33.76
C LEU A 844 8.52 -9.13 -33.81
N PHE A 845 9.03 -10.10 -34.58
CA PHE A 845 10.45 -10.43 -34.66
C PHE A 845 10.98 -10.67 -36.08
N THR A 846 10.15 -10.52 -37.11
CA THR A 846 10.59 -10.55 -38.50
C THR A 846 10.39 -9.19 -39.15
N ALA A 847 11.30 -8.25 -38.89
CA ALA A 847 11.55 -7.19 -39.86
C ALA A 847 12.13 -7.87 -41.12
N LYS A 848 11.27 -8.26 -42.08
CA LYS A 848 11.75 -8.37 -43.46
C LYS A 848 12.23 -6.96 -43.84
N PRO A 849 13.49 -6.80 -44.29
CA PRO A 849 13.90 -5.52 -44.84
C PRO A 849 12.99 -5.23 -46.03
N GLU A 850 12.32 -4.07 -46.02
CA GLU A 850 11.72 -3.57 -47.25
C GLU A 850 12.84 -3.44 -48.28
N PRO A 851 12.70 -4.05 -49.48
CA PRO A 851 13.64 -3.79 -50.55
C PRO A 851 13.49 -2.34 -50.99
N LEU A 852 14.65 -1.68 -51.10
CA LEU A 852 14.88 -0.29 -51.55
C LEU A 852 13.92 0.24 -52.61
#